data_AF-A0AA38FZ43-F1
#
_entry.id   AF-A0AA38FZ43-F1
#
_cell.length_a   1.000
_cell.length_b   1.000
_cell.length_c   1.000
_cell.angle_alpha   90.00
_cell.angle_beta   90.00
_cell.angle_gamma   90.00
#
_symmetry.space_group_name_H-M   'P 1'
#
loop_
_entity.id
_entity.type
_entity.pdbx_description
1 polymer ?
#
loop_
_entity_poly.entity_id
_entity_poly.type
_entity_poly.pdbx_seq_one_letter_code
_entity_poly.pdbx_strand_id
1 'polypeptide(L)'
;MEIRNSSVVGMRCVVFMSVGFLATLCLIGVESSNAMSVGHGYKLTSAVTDFKGNLFGQLRLIKKTEMYGPDIEELQLVVSGVTMSVGMETREFEGGRVVDNDWGSSPVLLSGGGVQHPVGDADPKQLFISKPNMGKYNEPEADAETICETEDTLHLSITDAHKTRWEVPQELLPRKEKTLISEKTSTASIANGGETEQPDSAHCHELQLSYTANPFGFSIKRISSGDVLFNTTDEGPNNLVFKDQFIQISTSIPQDASLYGLGESSRPGGFKLVKGDTYTFWNSDIPSSNPYLNLYGSHPFYMDVRQGGTAHGVLFLNSNGMDIDYTGDRLKYKTIGGIIDFYFISGPCPTSVIQQYTKLIGRPAPMPYWSFGFHQCRWGYKDVKDMESVVSGYREKGIPLDTIWNDIDYMEDFKDFTLDPINYPAAKLRSFLDQLHASGQRYVLIVDPGIKVEKGYDTFDNAVKEDIFIKQGGQPYLAQVWPGPVHFPDFLNPKTQQFWTKEISQFFETVPFDGLWIDMNEVSNFCSGITCSLPEDGTCPSKGKSLTDCCLICNSPHNSTQWEDPAYKIRNNGNHRHIRDKTITPSAVHHNAVLEYNAHNLYGLSETIVTHKTLQSITKKRPFILTRSTFVGSGAYAAHWTGDNAATWDDLRYSIPSILNFGLFGMPMIGADICGFLKDTTEELCNRWIQLGAFYPFSRQHSDNGTIRQELYLWDSVSVSAKRALTLRGGDVDPYH
;
A
#
# COMPACT_ATOMS: atom_id res chain seq x y z
N MET A 1 -50.59 -37.31 50.11
CA MET A 1 -50.20 -38.37 51.06
C MET A 1 -49.02 -37.85 51.86
N GLU A 2 -49.22 -37.78 53.19
CA GLU A 2 -48.28 -37.55 54.30
C GLU A 2 -47.23 -36.41 54.17
N ILE A 3 -47.36 -35.22 54.79
CA ILE A 3 -47.50 -34.78 56.20
C ILE A 3 -46.14 -34.54 56.90
N ARG A 4 -45.89 -33.24 57.19
CA ARG A 4 -45.20 -32.61 58.36
C ARG A 4 -43.72 -32.94 58.58
N ASN A 5 -42.90 -32.21 59.34
CA ASN A 5 -42.80 -30.86 59.97
C ASN A 5 -41.33 -30.82 60.49
N SER A 6 -40.62 -29.69 60.50
CA SER A 6 -40.17 -28.93 61.71
C SER A 6 -39.29 -29.75 62.69
N SER A 7 -38.18 -29.30 63.29
CA SER A 7 -37.65 -27.96 63.59
C SER A 7 -36.40 -28.15 64.50
N VAL A 8 -35.38 -27.31 64.31
CA VAL A 8 -34.56 -26.55 65.31
C VAL A 8 -33.73 -27.30 66.40
N VAL A 9 -32.62 -26.64 66.79
CA VAL A 9 -31.77 -26.71 68.02
C VAL A 9 -30.33 -27.13 67.65
N GLY A 10 -29.22 -26.48 68.04
CA GLY A 10 -28.91 -25.43 69.00
C GLY A 10 -27.37 -25.22 69.05
N MET A 11 -26.96 -24.10 69.62
CA MET A 11 -25.65 -23.43 69.59
C MET A 11 -24.49 -24.05 70.40
N ARG A 12 -23.24 -23.68 69.98
CA ARG A 12 -22.02 -23.37 70.79
C ARG A 12 -21.22 -24.55 71.39
N CYS A 13 -19.88 -24.57 71.53
CA CYS A 13 -18.71 -23.75 71.14
C CYS A 13 -17.45 -24.49 71.70
N VAL A 14 -16.22 -24.07 71.29
CA VAL A 14 -14.89 -24.35 71.91
C VAL A 14 -14.21 -25.69 71.54
N VAL A 15 -12.89 -25.85 71.33
CA VAL A 15 -11.75 -25.05 70.82
C VAL A 15 -10.51 -26.00 70.85
N PHE A 16 -9.61 -25.86 69.87
CA PHE A 16 -8.18 -26.25 69.86
C PHE A 16 -7.69 -27.67 69.49
N MET A 17 -6.56 -27.63 68.74
CA MET A 17 -5.68 -28.68 68.22
C MET A 17 -6.19 -29.40 66.97
N SER A 18 -5.75 -29.06 65.76
CA SER A 18 -4.36 -29.32 65.33
C SER A 18 -4.03 -28.58 64.03
N VAL A 19 -3.27 -27.48 64.17
CA VAL A 19 -2.51 -26.84 63.10
C VAL A 19 -1.29 -27.73 62.86
N GLY A 20 -1.30 -28.53 61.79
CA GLY A 20 -0.20 -29.46 61.54
C GLY A 20 -0.23 -30.21 60.21
N PHE A 21 -1.02 -29.77 59.22
CA PHE A 21 -1.09 -30.48 57.93
C PHE A 21 -1.22 -29.60 56.68
N LEU A 22 -1.10 -28.27 56.79
CA LEU A 22 -1.17 -27.35 55.64
C LEU A 22 0.14 -26.62 55.30
N ALA A 23 1.27 -26.99 55.92
CA ALA A 23 2.55 -26.30 55.76
C ALA A 23 3.64 -27.11 55.02
N THR A 24 3.29 -28.22 54.36
CA THR A 24 4.29 -29.11 53.71
C THR A 24 3.93 -29.45 52.24
N LEU A 25 3.30 -28.50 51.54
CA LEU A 25 3.10 -28.55 50.09
C LEU A 25 3.37 -27.20 49.38
N CYS A 26 4.08 -26.29 50.06
CA CYS A 26 4.56 -25.00 49.50
C CYS A 26 6.07 -24.99 49.21
N LEU A 27 6.72 -26.16 49.09
CA LEU A 27 8.16 -26.27 48.80
C LEU A 27 8.46 -27.36 47.75
N ILE A 28 7.61 -27.48 46.73
CA ILE A 28 8.00 -28.09 45.45
C ILE A 28 8.08 -26.93 44.47
N GLY A 29 9.30 -26.67 44.00
CA GLY A 29 9.65 -25.51 43.21
C GLY A 29 8.66 -25.29 42.07
N VAL A 30 8.09 -24.10 42.04
CA VAL A 30 7.68 -23.49 40.78
C VAL A 30 8.98 -23.25 40.02
N GLU A 31 9.44 -24.27 39.29
CA GLU A 31 10.25 -24.01 38.11
C GLU A 31 9.40 -23.06 37.26
N SER A 32 9.80 -21.80 37.23
CA SER A 32 9.34 -20.89 36.20
C SER A 32 9.56 -21.62 34.88
N SER A 33 8.48 -21.99 34.21
CA SER A 33 8.54 -22.42 32.82
C SER A 33 9.35 -21.34 32.10
N ASN A 34 10.60 -21.64 31.75
CA ASN A 34 11.43 -20.77 30.94
C ASN A 34 10.71 -20.62 29.60
N ALA A 35 9.86 -19.61 29.48
CA ALA A 35 9.28 -19.23 28.21
C ALA A 35 10.46 -18.97 27.28
N MET A 36 10.63 -19.84 26.29
CA MET A 36 11.77 -19.81 25.39
C MET A 36 11.71 -18.47 24.64
N SER A 37 12.78 -17.68 24.72
CA SER A 37 12.82 -16.36 24.08
C SER A 37 12.78 -16.50 22.55
N VAL A 38 12.02 -15.62 21.89
CA VAL A 38 11.95 -15.53 20.42
C VAL A 38 13.31 -15.20 19.79
N GLY A 39 14.16 -14.47 20.52
CA GLY A 39 15.52 -14.11 20.13
C GLY A 39 16.32 -13.56 21.31
N HIS A 40 17.59 -13.25 21.08
CA HIS A 40 18.49 -12.66 22.09
C HIS A 40 19.27 -11.44 21.57
N GLY A 41 18.92 -10.93 20.39
CA GLY A 41 19.54 -9.73 19.83
C GLY A 41 20.90 -9.94 19.19
N TYR A 42 21.44 -8.84 18.71
CA TYR A 42 22.74 -8.74 18.04
C TYR A 42 23.63 -7.78 18.81
N LYS A 43 24.95 -7.88 18.61
CA LYS A 43 25.93 -6.88 19.04
C LYS A 43 26.61 -6.28 17.83
N LEU A 44 26.85 -4.97 17.83
CA LEU A 44 27.66 -4.28 16.83
C LEU A 44 29.13 -4.56 17.10
N THR A 45 29.80 -5.25 16.17
CA THR A 45 31.21 -5.67 16.29
C THR A 45 32.16 -4.75 15.55
N SER A 46 31.68 -4.01 14.56
CA SER A 46 32.43 -2.93 13.91
C SER A 46 31.45 -1.94 13.30
N ALA A 47 31.89 -0.69 13.17
CA ALA A 47 31.19 0.35 12.45
C ALA A 47 32.25 1.23 11.76
N VAL A 48 32.03 1.54 10.48
CA VAL A 48 32.88 2.44 9.70
C VAL A 48 31.99 3.42 8.95
N THR A 49 32.48 4.63 8.77
CA THR A 49 31.79 5.65 8.00
C THR A 49 32.59 5.93 6.73
N ASP A 50 31.90 6.11 5.61
CA ASP A 50 32.55 6.59 4.39
C ASP A 50 32.64 8.12 4.35
N PHE A 51 33.34 8.66 3.36
CA PHE A 51 33.49 10.10 3.14
C PHE A 51 32.19 10.81 2.76
N LYS A 52 31.10 10.08 2.48
CA LYS A 52 29.77 10.63 2.23
C LYS A 52 28.90 10.61 3.48
N GLY A 53 29.42 10.16 4.62
CA GLY A 53 28.70 10.06 5.89
C GLY A 53 27.86 8.79 6.05
N ASN A 54 27.91 7.85 5.10
CA ASN A 54 27.18 6.58 5.24
C ASN A 54 27.84 5.69 6.28
N LEU A 55 27.04 5.10 7.16
CA LEU A 55 27.47 4.17 8.20
C LEU A 55 27.35 2.72 7.72
N PHE A 56 28.42 1.96 7.88
CA PHE A 56 28.47 0.52 7.63
C PHE A 56 28.83 -0.22 8.91
N GLY A 57 27.94 -1.08 9.39
CA GLY A 57 28.12 -1.85 10.60
C GLY A 57 28.13 -3.36 10.36
N GLN A 58 28.83 -4.10 11.22
CA GLN A 58 28.73 -5.55 11.32
C GLN A 58 28.05 -5.92 12.63
N LEU A 59 26.99 -6.70 12.54
CA LEU A 59 26.21 -7.17 13.68
C LEU A 59 26.42 -8.68 13.85
N ARG A 60 26.68 -9.11 15.07
CA ARG A 60 26.85 -10.53 15.41
C ARG A 60 25.80 -10.97 16.41
N LEU A 61 25.17 -12.11 16.15
CA LEU A 61 24.17 -12.70 17.03
C LEU A 61 24.74 -12.91 18.45
N ILE A 62 24.00 -12.51 19.47
CA ILE A 62 24.41 -12.67 20.87
C ILE A 62 24.28 -14.12 21.31
N LYS A 63 23.13 -14.73 21.03
CA LYS A 63 22.82 -16.12 21.39
C LYS A 63 21.73 -16.69 20.48
N LYS A 64 21.90 -17.94 20.05
CA LYS A 64 20.96 -18.69 19.21
C LYS A 64 19.70 -19.12 19.98
N THR A 65 18.59 -19.25 19.26
CA THR A 65 17.34 -19.90 19.69
C THR A 65 16.68 -20.61 18.51
N GLU A 66 15.93 -21.68 18.79
CA GLU A 66 15.27 -22.50 17.77
C GLU A 66 13.85 -22.02 17.44
N MET A 67 13.27 -21.14 18.27
CA MET A 67 11.92 -20.60 18.03
C MET A 67 11.84 -19.88 16.69
N TYR A 68 10.83 -20.21 15.88
CA TYR A 68 10.63 -19.69 14.51
C TYR A 68 11.79 -19.92 13.52
N GLY A 69 12.64 -20.93 13.78
CA GLY A 69 13.70 -21.34 12.86
C GLY A 69 15.08 -20.73 13.17
N PRO A 70 16.08 -21.00 12.31
CA PRO A 70 17.47 -20.65 12.58
C PRO A 70 17.71 -19.14 12.52
N ASP A 71 18.42 -18.62 13.52
CA ASP A 71 18.96 -17.25 13.49
C ASP A 71 20.04 -17.09 12.42
N ILE A 72 20.08 -15.91 11.80
CA ILE A 72 21.21 -15.50 10.96
C ILE A 72 22.31 -14.97 11.87
N GLU A 73 23.53 -15.52 11.78
CA GLU A 73 24.58 -15.26 12.78
C GLU A 73 25.27 -13.90 12.61
N GLU A 74 25.43 -13.45 11.37
CA GLU A 74 26.15 -12.23 11.03
C GLU A 74 25.33 -11.41 10.06
N LEU A 75 25.07 -10.15 10.41
CA LEU A 75 24.29 -9.21 9.62
C LEU A 75 25.15 -7.99 9.28
N GLN A 76 24.84 -7.38 8.14
CA GLN A 76 25.39 -6.11 7.71
C GLN A 76 24.36 -5.01 7.94
N LEU A 77 24.77 -3.94 8.62
CA LEU A 77 24.01 -2.70 8.78
C LEU A 77 24.53 -1.69 7.75
N VAL A 78 23.63 -1.03 7.02
CA VAL A 78 23.96 0.11 6.17
C VAL A 78 23.00 1.24 6.46
N VAL A 79 23.52 2.42 6.77
CA VAL A 79 22.73 3.63 6.94
C VAL A 79 23.26 4.71 5.99
N SER A 80 22.35 5.30 5.23
CA SER A 80 22.66 6.39 4.29
C SER A 80 21.74 7.59 4.51
N GLY A 81 22.18 8.77 4.06
CA GLY A 81 21.53 10.04 4.36
C GLY A 81 21.85 10.58 5.75
N VAL A 82 23.06 10.27 6.25
CA VAL A 82 23.60 10.73 7.54
C VAL A 82 24.95 11.41 7.29
N THR A 83 25.32 12.40 8.09
CA THR A 83 26.67 13.02 8.08
C THR A 83 27.44 12.69 9.34
N MET A 84 28.76 12.47 9.20
CA MET A 84 29.73 12.60 10.29
C MET A 84 30.92 13.42 9.79
N SER A 85 31.32 14.45 10.55
CA SER A 85 32.61 15.10 10.40
C SER A 85 33.72 14.20 10.95
N VAL A 86 34.85 14.13 10.26
CA VAL A 86 36.09 13.54 10.81
C VAL A 86 36.88 14.69 11.44
N GLY A 87 36.85 14.81 12.76
CA GLY A 87 37.72 15.73 13.49
C GLY A 87 39.20 15.37 13.31
N MET A 88 39.85 15.89 12.27
CA MET A 88 41.31 15.95 12.22
C MET A 88 41.78 17.08 13.14
N GLU A 89 42.30 16.73 14.31
CA GLU A 89 43.16 17.63 15.09
C GLU A 89 44.37 18.02 14.23
N THR A 90 44.29 19.18 13.58
CA THR A 90 45.45 19.83 13.00
C THR A 90 46.21 20.49 14.13
N ARG A 91 47.35 19.89 14.50
CA ARG A 91 48.34 20.55 15.34
C ARG A 91 48.79 21.83 14.62
N GLU A 92 48.56 22.98 15.26
CA GLU A 92 49.16 24.25 14.89
C GLU A 92 50.69 24.10 14.77
N PHE A 93 51.21 24.41 13.59
CA PHE A 93 52.60 24.78 13.42
C PHE A 93 52.66 26.30 13.27
N GLU A 94 53.02 26.98 14.35
CA GLU A 94 53.52 28.35 14.30
C GLU A 94 54.81 28.39 13.47
N GLY A 95 54.85 29.22 12.43
CA GLY A 95 55.99 29.24 11.52
C GLY A 95 55.98 30.34 10.45
N GLY A 96 55.86 31.60 10.85
CA GLY A 96 56.66 32.73 10.35
C GLY A 96 56.60 33.20 8.87
N ARG A 97 56.38 34.53 8.75
CA ARG A 97 56.88 35.53 7.76
C ARG A 97 56.05 35.87 6.51
N VAL A 98 55.32 36.99 6.65
CA VAL A 98 55.41 38.32 5.98
C VAL A 98 55.79 38.39 4.47
N VAL A 99 55.20 39.41 3.83
CA VAL A 99 55.52 40.13 2.56
C VAL A 99 54.59 39.69 1.40
N ASP A 100 53.82 40.51 0.66
CA ASP A 100 53.72 41.97 0.45
C ASP A 100 52.31 42.34 -0.10
N ASN A 101 51.94 43.62 0.08
CA ASN A 101 51.26 44.61 -0.79
C ASN A 101 50.64 44.11 -2.14
N ASP A 102 49.52 44.63 -2.70
CA ASP A 102 49.13 46.04 -2.87
C ASP A 102 47.87 46.20 -3.79
N TRP A 103 47.22 47.39 -3.76
CA TRP A 103 46.20 48.00 -4.66
C TRP A 103 44.79 47.36 -4.79
N GLY A 104 43.64 48.07 -4.83
CA GLY A 104 43.35 49.51 -4.84
C GLY A 104 41.94 49.80 -5.41
N SER A 105 41.23 50.74 -4.78
CA SER A 105 40.27 51.74 -5.33
C SER A 105 38.90 51.38 -5.97
N SER A 106 37.85 51.60 -5.16
CA SER A 106 36.74 52.60 -5.27
C SER A 106 35.67 52.63 -6.42
N PRO A 107 34.46 53.20 -6.13
CA PRO A 107 33.20 52.98 -6.85
C PRO A 107 32.62 54.22 -7.58
N VAL A 108 31.53 54.04 -8.35
CA VAL A 108 30.75 55.14 -8.98
C VAL A 108 29.23 54.96 -8.81
N LEU A 109 28.58 56.07 -8.44
CA LEU A 109 27.15 56.38 -8.29
C LEU A 109 26.57 57.03 -9.56
N LEU A 110 25.25 56.85 -9.85
CA LEU A 110 24.34 57.80 -10.53
C LEU A 110 22.86 57.43 -10.15
N SER A 111 22.08 58.20 -9.39
CA SER A 111 21.09 59.28 -9.76
C SER A 111 20.12 58.91 -10.90
N GLY A 112 18.79 59.14 -10.93
CA GLY A 112 17.81 59.92 -10.15
C GLY A 112 16.69 60.37 -11.13
N GLY A 113 15.42 60.55 -10.69
CA GLY A 113 14.39 61.26 -11.48
C GLY A 113 12.94 60.80 -11.25
N GLY A 114 12.07 61.72 -10.78
CA GLY A 114 10.62 61.55 -10.67
C GLY A 114 9.86 62.66 -11.40
N VAL A 115 8.57 62.43 -11.71
CA VAL A 115 7.59 63.42 -12.21
C VAL A 115 6.15 63.06 -11.75
N GLN A 116 5.34 64.06 -11.40
CA GLN A 116 3.95 64.01 -10.92
C GLN A 116 2.88 64.30 -12.01
N HIS A 117 1.71 63.61 -11.91
CA HIS A 117 0.26 63.98 -12.08
C HIS A 117 -0.27 64.82 -13.28
N PRO A 118 -1.52 64.60 -13.78
CA PRO A 118 -2.79 64.93 -13.07
C PRO A 118 -4.05 64.07 -13.33
N VAL A 119 -5.12 64.43 -12.59
CA VAL A 119 -6.47 63.84 -12.42
C VAL A 119 -7.47 64.29 -13.50
N GLY A 120 -8.49 63.48 -13.80
CA GLY A 120 -9.69 63.85 -14.60
C GLY A 120 -10.89 62.91 -14.36
N ASP A 121 -12.10 63.48 -14.36
CA ASP A 121 -13.38 63.04 -13.77
C ASP A 121 -14.24 61.95 -14.49
N ALA A 122 -15.12 61.36 -13.65
CA ALA A 122 -16.37 60.57 -13.73
C ALA A 122 -17.22 60.38 -15.02
N ASP A 123 -17.86 59.18 -15.17
CA ASP A 123 -19.35 58.90 -15.05
C ASP A 123 -19.69 57.36 -15.23
N PRO A 124 -20.90 56.80 -14.94
CA PRO A 124 -21.05 55.66 -14.03
C PRO A 124 -22.01 54.54 -14.52
N LYS A 125 -21.60 53.26 -14.54
CA LYS A 125 -22.56 52.14 -14.59
C LYS A 125 -22.00 50.89 -13.91
N GLN A 126 -22.44 50.61 -12.67
CA GLN A 126 -23.21 49.41 -12.34
C GLN A 126 -23.25 49.15 -10.83
N LEU A 127 -24.45 48.77 -10.38
CA LEU A 127 -24.83 48.48 -9.01
C LEU A 127 -24.13 47.24 -8.44
N PHE A 128 -23.62 47.42 -7.22
CA PHE A 128 -23.61 46.53 -6.05
C PHE A 128 -24.00 45.04 -6.23
N ILE A 129 -23.01 44.16 -6.07
CA ILE A 129 -23.12 42.97 -5.21
C ILE A 129 -21.94 43.03 -4.23
N SER A 130 -22.24 43.14 -2.94
CA SER A 130 -21.28 43.19 -1.84
C SER A 130 -20.56 41.86 -1.67
N LYS A 131 -19.23 41.84 -1.84
CA LYS A 131 -18.35 40.78 -1.33
C LYS A 131 -18.05 41.05 0.16
N PRO A 132 -18.06 40.04 1.05
CA PRO A 132 -17.51 40.20 2.39
C PRO A 132 -15.99 40.37 2.30
N ASN A 133 -15.44 41.27 3.13
CA ASN A 133 -14.01 41.48 3.34
C ASN A 133 -13.30 40.16 3.67
N MET A 134 -12.46 39.66 2.75
CA MET A 134 -11.29 38.86 3.14
C MET A 134 -10.17 39.83 3.49
N GLY A 135 -9.81 39.87 4.77
CA GLY A 135 -8.63 40.59 5.23
C GLY A 135 -7.40 40.10 4.49
N LYS A 136 -6.60 41.05 3.98
CA LYS A 136 -5.25 40.77 3.49
C LYS A 136 -4.43 40.19 4.64
N TYR A 137 -4.15 38.90 4.59
CA TYR A 137 -2.98 38.37 5.26
C TYR A 137 -1.77 38.89 4.47
N ASN A 138 -0.98 39.76 5.10
CA ASN A 138 0.34 40.11 4.59
C ASN A 138 1.20 38.85 4.72
N GLU A 139 1.62 38.29 3.58
CA GLU A 139 2.78 37.40 3.54
C GLU A 139 4.00 38.22 4.01
N PRO A 140 4.83 37.72 4.94
CA PRO A 140 6.12 38.32 5.20
C PRO A 140 6.98 38.13 3.95
N GLU A 141 7.56 39.22 3.43
CA GLU A 141 8.69 39.14 2.50
C GLU A 141 9.78 38.30 3.17
N ALA A 142 10.03 37.12 2.62
CA ALA A 142 11.13 36.27 3.02
C ALA A 142 12.43 36.97 2.60
N ASP A 143 13.17 37.49 3.57
CA ASP A 143 14.57 37.80 3.40
C ASP A 143 15.27 36.57 2.81
N ALA A 144 16.16 36.80 1.85
CA ALA A 144 16.93 35.77 1.17
C ALA A 144 17.93 35.11 2.13
N GLU A 145 17.44 34.27 3.04
CA GLU A 145 18.22 33.26 3.72
C GLU A 145 18.49 32.12 2.73
N THR A 146 19.75 31.67 2.71
CA THR A 146 20.25 30.56 1.90
C THR A 146 19.36 29.33 2.09
N ILE A 147 18.43 29.08 1.16
CA ILE A 147 17.57 27.89 1.17
C ILE A 147 18.46 26.68 0.93
N CYS A 148 18.76 25.98 2.01
CA CYS A 148 19.49 24.74 2.00
C CYS A 148 18.49 23.61 1.68
N GLU A 149 18.58 22.97 0.51
CA GLU A 149 17.81 21.74 0.24
C GLU A 149 18.31 20.64 1.19
N THR A 150 17.51 20.26 2.19
CA THR A 150 17.86 19.21 3.15
C THR A 150 17.76 17.82 2.50
N GLU A 151 18.63 16.88 2.86
CA GLU A 151 18.33 15.46 2.62
C GLU A 151 17.22 15.03 3.59
N ASP A 152 16.00 14.97 3.06
CA ASP A 152 14.75 14.76 3.82
C ASP A 152 14.46 13.28 4.15
N THR A 153 15.38 12.38 3.83
CA THR A 153 15.17 10.94 3.98
C THR A 153 16.42 10.24 4.46
N LEU A 154 16.31 9.54 5.59
CA LEU A 154 17.34 8.63 6.09
C LEU A 154 16.94 7.21 5.74
N HIS A 155 17.88 6.44 5.19
CA HIS A 155 17.68 5.05 4.80
C HIS A 155 18.53 4.13 5.66
N LEU A 156 17.91 3.13 6.30
CA LEU A 156 18.58 2.14 7.14
C LEU A 156 18.20 0.74 6.65
N SER A 157 19.20 -0.08 6.37
CA SER A 157 18.98 -1.49 6.02
C SER A 157 19.84 -2.43 6.86
N ILE A 158 19.27 -3.60 7.18
CA ILE A 158 19.98 -4.70 7.83
C ILE A 158 19.76 -5.96 6.98
N THR A 159 20.85 -6.54 6.50
CA THR A 159 20.88 -7.71 5.61
C THR A 159 21.74 -8.82 6.20
N ASP A 160 21.60 -10.04 5.69
CA ASP A 160 22.57 -11.11 5.96
C ASP A 160 23.93 -10.74 5.35
N ALA A 161 25.02 -10.92 6.10
CA ALA A 161 26.36 -10.52 5.68
C ALA A 161 26.98 -11.45 4.63
N HIS A 162 26.45 -12.68 4.50
CA HIS A 162 27.06 -13.75 3.69
C HIS A 162 26.16 -14.21 2.54
N LYS A 163 24.85 -14.01 2.65
CA LYS A 163 23.88 -14.47 1.65
C LYS A 163 22.95 -13.33 1.25
N THR A 164 22.84 -13.09 -0.06
CA THR A 164 21.81 -12.19 -0.59
C THR A 164 20.42 -12.72 -0.23
N ARG A 165 19.62 -11.86 0.38
CA ARG A 165 18.22 -12.14 0.71
C ARG A 165 17.30 -11.42 -0.27
N TRP A 166 16.03 -11.81 -0.25
CA TRP A 166 15.03 -11.13 -1.06
C TRP A 166 14.89 -9.67 -0.67
N GLU A 167 14.78 -8.83 -1.69
CA GLU A 167 14.48 -7.41 -1.59
C GLU A 167 13.49 -7.04 -2.68
N VAL A 168 12.68 -6.02 -2.45
CA VAL A 168 11.77 -5.50 -3.49
C VAL A 168 12.60 -5.08 -4.71
N PRO A 169 12.35 -5.62 -5.92
CA PRO A 169 13.18 -5.35 -7.10
C PRO A 169 13.25 -3.85 -7.43
N GLN A 170 14.45 -3.37 -7.83
CA GLN A 170 14.62 -1.97 -8.23
C GLN A 170 13.93 -1.65 -9.56
N GLU A 171 13.69 -2.67 -10.39
CA GLU A 171 13.00 -2.56 -11.67
C GLU A 171 11.52 -2.23 -11.50
N LEU A 172 10.91 -2.64 -10.38
CA LEU A 172 9.53 -2.32 -10.03
C LEU A 172 9.43 -1.03 -9.23
N LEU A 173 10.38 -0.79 -8.32
CA LEU A 173 10.45 0.41 -7.50
C LEU A 173 11.85 1.05 -7.59
N PRO A 174 12.09 1.87 -8.63
CA PRO A 174 13.37 2.54 -8.85
C PRO A 174 13.72 3.45 -7.67
N ARG A 175 14.93 3.31 -7.16
CA ARG A 175 15.45 4.05 -6.00
C ARG A 175 16.96 4.26 -6.14
N LYS A 176 17.55 5.15 -5.35
CA LYS A 176 19.01 5.34 -5.35
C LYS A 176 19.68 3.98 -5.12
N GLU A 177 20.68 3.65 -5.93
CA GLU A 177 21.42 2.39 -5.78
C GLU A 177 21.99 2.26 -4.36
N LYS A 178 22.06 1.02 -3.85
CA LYS A 178 22.66 0.75 -2.54
C LYS A 178 24.11 1.21 -2.53
N THR A 179 24.46 2.01 -1.53
CA THR A 179 25.85 2.37 -1.28
C THR A 179 26.63 1.11 -0.90
N LEU A 180 27.61 0.74 -1.72
CA LEU A 180 28.58 -0.31 -1.42
C LEU A 180 29.78 0.30 -0.69
N ILE A 181 30.44 -0.49 0.16
CA ILE A 181 31.66 -0.07 0.85
C ILE A 181 32.73 0.26 -0.21
N SER A 182 33.12 1.53 -0.33
CA SER A 182 34.25 1.92 -1.17
C SER A 182 35.57 1.68 -0.44
N GLU A 183 36.65 1.38 -1.17
CA GLU A 183 38.00 1.11 -0.62
C GLU A 183 38.62 2.28 0.18
N LYS A 184 37.98 3.47 0.19
CA LYS A 184 38.40 4.63 1.00
C LYS A 184 37.51 4.77 2.23
N THR A 185 37.74 3.95 3.25
CA THR A 185 37.06 4.02 4.55
C THR A 185 37.97 4.58 5.63
N SER A 186 37.42 5.42 6.52
CA SER A 186 38.07 5.77 7.79
C SER A 186 37.56 4.85 8.89
N THR A 187 38.44 4.08 9.52
CA THR A 187 38.11 3.22 10.65
C THR A 187 37.96 4.06 11.91
N ALA A 188 36.73 4.24 12.40
CA ALA A 188 36.47 4.79 13.73
C ALA A 188 36.49 3.67 14.78
N SER A 189 37.09 3.93 15.94
CA SER A 189 37.13 2.99 17.07
C SER A 189 35.76 2.89 17.75
N ILE A 190 35.34 1.67 18.07
CA ILE A 190 34.06 1.34 18.71
C ILE A 190 34.00 1.96 20.11
N ALA A 191 33.21 3.03 20.27
CA ALA A 191 32.79 3.53 21.59
C ALA A 191 31.48 2.85 22.02
N ASN A 192 31.31 2.61 23.33
CA ASN A 192 30.04 2.14 23.89
C ASN A 192 29.00 3.27 23.80
N GLY A 193 28.22 3.27 22.73
CA GLY A 193 27.31 4.36 22.37
C GLY A 193 27.97 5.29 21.36
N GLY A 194 27.35 5.41 20.19
CA GLY A 194 27.76 6.34 19.14
C GLY A 194 26.60 7.22 18.75
N GLU A 195 26.87 8.52 18.63
CA GLU A 195 26.02 9.48 17.93
C GLU A 195 26.75 9.88 16.65
N THR A 196 26.00 10.07 15.57
CA THR A 196 26.56 10.72 14.37
C THR A 196 26.77 12.20 14.68
N GLU A 197 27.99 12.74 14.48
CA GLU A 197 28.33 14.13 14.82
C GLU A 197 27.47 15.15 14.05
N GLN A 198 27.22 16.33 14.64
CA GLN A 198 26.56 17.44 13.93
C GLN A 198 27.32 17.78 12.64
N PRO A 199 26.66 17.90 11.48
CA PRO A 199 27.35 18.32 10.27
C PRO A 199 27.97 19.71 10.45
N ASP A 200 29.18 19.88 9.92
CA ASP A 200 29.67 21.21 9.56
C ASP A 200 28.61 21.91 8.72
N SER A 201 28.44 23.22 8.96
CA SER A 201 27.42 24.14 8.39
C SER A 201 27.22 24.13 6.86
N ALA A 202 27.91 23.25 6.13
CA ALA A 202 27.84 23.07 4.69
C ALA A 202 26.83 21.98 4.24
N HIS A 203 26.34 21.08 5.09
CA HIS A 203 25.41 20.00 4.70
C HIS A 203 24.16 19.94 5.60
N CYS A 204 22.98 20.00 4.99
CA CYS A 204 21.70 20.19 5.66
C CYS A 204 20.97 18.84 5.86
N HIS A 205 21.23 18.16 6.98
CA HIS A 205 20.52 16.92 7.38
C HIS A 205 19.64 17.20 8.60
N GLU A 206 18.36 16.79 8.56
CA GLU A 206 17.41 17.02 9.65
C GLU A 206 17.25 15.81 10.59
N LEU A 207 17.69 14.63 10.15
CA LEU A 207 17.58 13.36 10.88
C LEU A 207 18.95 12.90 11.36
N GLN A 208 19.03 12.48 12.62
CA GLN A 208 20.22 11.96 13.26
C GLN A 208 19.99 10.52 13.74
N LEU A 209 20.98 9.66 13.50
CA LEU A 209 21.04 8.30 14.04
C LEU A 209 21.88 8.28 15.33
N SER A 210 21.35 7.62 16.36
CA SER A 210 22.10 7.18 17.54
C SER A 210 21.93 5.68 17.73
N TYR A 211 22.91 5.00 18.34
CA TYR A 211 22.84 3.55 18.54
C TYR A 211 23.50 3.03 19.83
N THR A 212 23.02 1.89 20.33
CA THR A 212 23.68 1.07 21.35
C THR A 212 24.42 -0.09 20.69
N ALA A 213 25.57 -0.50 21.23
CA ALA A 213 26.39 -1.55 20.61
C ALA A 213 26.05 -2.96 21.11
N ASN A 214 25.67 -3.14 22.39
CA ASN A 214 25.42 -4.46 22.97
C ASN A 214 24.40 -4.41 24.14
N PRO A 215 23.17 -4.92 23.95
CA PRO A 215 22.60 -5.32 22.66
C PRO A 215 22.49 -4.13 21.70
N PHE A 216 22.53 -4.44 20.41
CA PHE A 216 22.36 -3.46 19.35
C PHE A 216 20.93 -2.96 19.31
N GLY A 217 20.79 -1.65 19.20
CA GLY A 217 19.56 -0.93 18.95
C GLY A 217 19.89 0.45 18.41
N PHE A 218 18.94 1.11 17.78
CA PHE A 218 19.12 2.44 17.23
C PHE A 218 17.92 3.34 17.51
N SER A 219 18.15 4.65 17.44
CA SER A 219 17.11 5.64 17.44
C SER A 219 17.35 6.66 16.33
N ILE A 220 16.24 7.18 15.80
CA ILE A 220 16.22 8.27 14.82
C ILE A 220 15.62 9.48 15.50
N LYS A 221 16.36 10.58 15.49
CA LYS A 221 16.00 11.82 16.16
C LYS A 221 15.93 12.97 15.14
N ARG A 222 14.98 13.87 15.33
CA ARG A 222 14.95 15.15 14.64
C ARG A 222 15.94 16.11 15.29
N ILE A 223 16.86 16.69 14.51
CA ILE A 223 17.88 17.59 15.04
C ILE A 223 17.26 18.89 15.57
N SER A 224 16.35 19.50 14.79
CA SER A 224 15.76 20.80 15.12
C SER A 224 14.96 20.83 16.42
N SER A 225 14.13 19.81 16.69
CA SER A 225 13.28 19.75 17.88
C SER A 225 13.84 18.90 19.01
N GLY A 226 14.74 17.97 18.67
CA GLY A 226 15.21 16.93 19.58
C GLY A 226 14.27 15.74 19.73
N ASP A 227 13.15 15.68 18.99
CA ASP A 227 12.17 14.61 19.09
C ASP A 227 12.75 13.27 18.62
N VAL A 228 12.50 12.22 19.39
CA VAL A 228 12.78 10.85 18.98
C VAL A 228 11.62 10.34 18.14
N LEU A 229 11.91 10.05 16.88
CA LEU A 229 10.95 9.65 15.85
C LEU A 229 10.78 8.12 15.83
N PHE A 230 11.88 7.39 15.98
CA PHE A 230 11.92 5.93 16.03
C PHE A 230 12.95 5.48 17.07
N ASN A 231 12.64 4.50 17.90
CA ASN A 231 13.54 4.07 18.98
C ASN A 231 13.41 2.58 19.30
N THR A 232 14.48 1.84 19.03
CA THR A 232 14.56 0.40 19.26
C THR A 232 15.35 0.04 20.53
N THR A 233 15.81 1.00 21.33
CA THR A 233 16.76 0.71 22.42
C THR A 233 16.09 0.35 23.76
N ASP A 234 14.76 0.43 23.84
CA ASP A 234 14.00 0.41 25.11
C ASP A 234 13.36 -0.95 25.47
N GLU A 235 13.39 -1.94 24.58
CA GLU A 235 12.87 -3.31 24.81
C GLU A 235 13.97 -4.34 25.17
N GLY A 236 15.21 -3.87 25.37
CA GLY A 236 16.35 -4.76 25.66
C GLY A 236 16.73 -5.66 24.47
N PRO A 237 17.44 -6.78 24.71
CA PRO A 237 18.06 -7.57 23.64
C PRO A 237 17.07 -8.26 22.69
N ASN A 238 15.83 -8.50 23.13
CA ASN A 238 14.86 -9.26 22.34
C ASN A 238 14.16 -8.42 21.26
N ASN A 239 14.50 -7.14 21.14
CA ASN A 239 13.84 -6.26 20.20
C ASN A 239 14.17 -6.62 18.74
N LEU A 240 15.46 -6.77 18.41
CA LEU A 240 15.92 -7.16 17.08
C LEU A 240 16.10 -8.68 16.99
N VAL A 241 15.28 -9.35 16.18
CA VAL A 241 15.41 -10.77 15.86
C VAL A 241 15.48 -10.92 14.34
N PHE A 242 16.43 -11.71 13.83
CA PHE A 242 16.62 -11.87 12.40
C PHE A 242 16.86 -13.35 12.05
N LYS A 243 15.80 -14.01 11.55
CA LYS A 243 15.79 -15.40 11.10
C LYS A 243 15.41 -15.45 9.62
N ASP A 244 15.57 -16.62 9.00
CA ASP A 244 15.25 -16.78 7.57
C ASP A 244 13.78 -16.45 7.24
N GLN A 245 12.85 -16.86 8.11
CA GLN A 245 11.40 -16.65 7.94
C GLN A 245 10.74 -15.94 9.13
N PHE A 246 11.52 -15.23 9.94
CA PHE A 246 10.99 -14.40 11.02
C PHE A 246 11.95 -13.27 11.36
N ILE A 247 11.57 -12.05 11.03
CA ILE A 247 12.29 -10.84 11.38
C ILE A 247 11.39 -10.00 12.28
N GLN A 248 11.92 -9.60 13.44
CA GLN A 248 11.24 -8.74 14.39
C GLN A 248 12.07 -7.51 14.71
N ILE A 249 11.41 -6.37 14.77
CA ILE A 249 11.93 -5.11 15.31
C ILE A 249 10.77 -4.27 15.84
N SER A 250 11.00 -3.48 16.88
CA SER A 250 9.99 -2.62 17.49
C SER A 250 10.52 -1.22 17.75
N THR A 251 9.59 -0.26 17.77
CA THR A 251 9.83 1.13 18.15
C THR A 251 8.82 1.58 19.21
N SER A 252 9.27 2.32 20.22
CA SER A 252 8.32 3.05 21.08
C SER A 252 7.58 4.13 20.32
N ILE A 253 6.36 4.39 20.77
CA ILE A 253 5.46 5.45 20.29
C ILE A 253 5.07 6.28 21.51
N PRO A 254 5.32 7.61 21.52
CA PRO A 254 4.92 8.44 22.65
C PRO A 254 3.41 8.66 22.68
N GLN A 255 2.89 9.02 23.85
CA GLN A 255 1.45 9.06 24.10
C GLN A 255 0.71 10.14 23.29
N ASP A 256 1.41 11.20 22.87
CA ASP A 256 0.89 12.29 22.06
C ASP A 256 0.92 12.00 20.54
N ALA A 257 1.48 10.87 20.12
CA ALA A 257 1.53 10.47 18.72
C ALA A 257 0.15 10.14 18.15
N SER A 258 -0.03 10.50 16.88
CA SER A 258 -1.20 10.15 16.07
C SER A 258 -0.75 9.49 14.79
N LEU A 259 -0.95 8.17 14.72
CA LEU A 259 -0.52 7.37 13.59
C LEU A 259 -1.63 7.21 12.54
N TYR A 260 -1.25 7.25 11.27
CA TYR A 260 -2.10 7.07 10.08
C TYR A 260 -1.35 6.25 9.01
N GLY A 261 -2.01 5.52 8.12
CA GLY A 261 -1.36 4.65 7.13
C GLY A 261 -1.53 3.16 7.45
N LEU A 262 -0.54 2.29 7.21
CA LEU A 262 -0.57 0.83 7.43
C LEU A 262 -1.74 0.10 6.74
N GLY A 263 -1.91 0.34 5.43
CA GLY A 263 -3.00 -0.24 4.63
C GLY A 263 -2.59 -1.52 3.88
N GLU A 264 -3.51 -2.22 3.26
CA GLU A 264 -4.93 -1.89 3.11
C GLU A 264 -5.82 -2.61 4.13
N SER A 265 -6.72 -1.85 4.77
CA SER A 265 -7.78 -2.40 5.65
C SER A 265 -8.95 -1.43 5.80
N SER A 266 -10.17 -1.95 5.90
CA SER A 266 -11.36 -1.16 6.25
C SER A 266 -11.43 -0.87 7.74
N ARG A 267 -11.66 0.40 8.11
CA ARG A 267 -11.46 0.91 9.48
C ARG A 267 -12.70 1.55 10.09
N PRO A 268 -13.47 0.80 10.88
CA PRO A 268 -14.58 1.35 11.65
C PRO A 268 -14.17 2.38 12.71
N GLY A 269 -12.92 2.28 13.21
CA GLY A 269 -12.33 3.25 14.14
C GLY A 269 -12.01 4.63 13.53
N GLY A 270 -12.14 4.78 12.21
CA GLY A 270 -11.82 6.01 11.48
C GLY A 270 -10.40 6.01 10.91
N PHE A 271 -9.89 7.19 10.59
CA PHE A 271 -8.64 7.36 9.84
C PHE A 271 -7.38 7.08 10.69
N LYS A 272 -7.39 7.50 11.96
CA LYS A 272 -6.29 7.26 12.92
C LYS A 272 -6.20 5.77 13.28
N LEU A 273 -4.98 5.24 13.40
CA LEU A 273 -4.75 3.87 13.83
C LEU A 273 -5.31 3.61 15.23
N VAL A 274 -5.84 2.40 15.42
CA VAL A 274 -6.48 1.95 16.65
C VAL A 274 -5.44 1.24 17.51
N LYS A 275 -5.35 1.66 18.78
CA LYS A 275 -4.46 1.02 19.77
C LYS A 275 -4.97 -0.38 20.12
N GLY A 276 -4.06 -1.32 20.30
CA GLY A 276 -4.35 -2.72 20.62
C GLY A 276 -4.69 -3.59 19.41
N ASP A 277 -4.45 -3.12 18.18
CA ASP A 277 -4.72 -3.86 16.94
C ASP A 277 -3.43 -4.30 16.23
N THR A 278 -3.56 -5.24 15.30
CA THR A 278 -2.48 -5.71 14.42
C THR A 278 -2.82 -5.39 12.97
N TYR A 279 -1.90 -4.80 12.24
CA TYR A 279 -2.06 -4.52 10.83
C TYR A 279 -1.34 -5.61 10.04
N THR A 280 -2.08 -6.43 9.29
CA THR A 280 -1.54 -7.55 8.52
C THR A 280 -1.42 -7.15 7.05
N PHE A 281 -0.31 -7.53 6.43
CA PHE A 281 0.02 -7.21 5.04
C PHE A 281 0.22 -8.51 4.28
N TRP A 282 -0.78 -8.85 3.48
CA TRP A 282 -0.79 -9.97 2.56
C TRP A 282 -1.97 -9.72 1.63
N ASN A 283 -1.70 -9.42 0.36
CA ASN A 283 -2.72 -9.05 -0.61
C ASN A 283 -3.70 -10.22 -0.73
N SER A 284 -4.99 -9.96 -0.59
CA SER A 284 -5.99 -11.02 -0.47
C SER A 284 -7.32 -10.56 -1.01
N ASP A 285 -7.95 -11.45 -1.77
CA ASP A 285 -9.29 -11.27 -2.28
C ASP A 285 -10.31 -11.47 -1.13
N ILE A 286 -10.40 -10.42 -0.31
CA ILE A 286 -11.27 -10.34 0.84
C ILE A 286 -12.10 -9.07 0.66
N PRO A 287 -13.44 -9.15 0.66
CA PRO A 287 -14.28 -7.98 0.47
C PRO A 287 -14.00 -6.91 1.52
N SER A 288 -13.83 -5.66 1.10
CA SER A 288 -13.57 -4.53 2.01
C SER A 288 -14.71 -4.23 2.98
N SER A 289 -15.90 -4.78 2.73
CA SER A 289 -16.98 -4.84 3.73
C SER A 289 -16.63 -5.62 5.00
N ASN A 290 -15.51 -6.36 5.02
CA ASN A 290 -14.96 -7.02 6.20
C ASN A 290 -13.92 -6.12 6.89
N PRO A 291 -14.24 -5.48 8.02
CA PRO A 291 -13.31 -4.58 8.69
C PRO A 291 -12.15 -5.33 9.36
N TYR A 292 -11.03 -4.63 9.55
CA TYR A 292 -9.83 -5.08 10.26
C TYR A 292 -9.05 -6.26 9.63
N LEU A 293 -9.45 -6.73 8.45
CA LEU A 293 -8.71 -7.77 7.71
C LEU A 293 -7.68 -7.13 6.78
N ASN A 294 -6.66 -7.92 6.41
CA ASN A 294 -5.84 -7.62 5.23
C ASN A 294 -6.72 -7.73 3.98
N LEU A 295 -6.58 -6.76 3.08
CA LEU A 295 -7.37 -6.66 1.84
C LEU A 295 -6.43 -6.76 0.62
N TYR A 296 -6.73 -6.02 -0.44
CA TYR A 296 -6.12 -6.17 -1.76
C TYR A 296 -4.70 -5.61 -1.84
N GLY A 297 -4.36 -4.58 -1.06
CA GLY A 297 -3.06 -3.92 -1.07
C GLY A 297 -2.22 -4.03 0.20
N SER A 298 -0.91 -3.84 0.05
CA SER A 298 0.07 -3.83 1.14
C SER A 298 0.92 -2.56 1.11
N HIS A 299 0.69 -1.67 2.08
CA HIS A 299 1.33 -0.36 2.23
C HIS A 299 1.92 -0.20 3.65
N PRO A 300 3.10 -0.79 3.94
CA PRO A 300 3.79 -0.72 5.23
C PRO A 300 4.44 0.67 5.49
N PHE A 301 3.68 1.73 5.21
CA PHE A 301 4.01 3.12 5.47
C PHE A 301 3.05 3.68 6.52
N TYR A 302 3.57 4.41 7.49
CA TYR A 302 2.75 5.23 8.36
C TYR A 302 3.30 6.65 8.49
N MET A 303 2.38 7.58 8.72
CA MET A 303 2.66 8.93 9.15
C MET A 303 2.36 9.05 10.63
N ASP A 304 3.26 9.67 11.36
CA ASP A 304 3.09 10.03 12.77
C ASP A 304 3.04 11.54 12.90
N VAL A 305 1.91 12.04 13.40
CA VAL A 305 1.67 13.45 13.69
C VAL A 305 1.73 13.67 15.20
N ARG A 306 2.66 14.51 15.64
CA ARG A 306 2.91 14.87 17.03
C ARG A 306 2.19 16.15 17.43
N GLN A 307 2.23 16.48 18.72
CA GLN A 307 1.65 17.70 19.24
C GLN A 307 2.21 18.94 18.52
N GLY A 308 1.34 19.88 18.17
CA GLY A 308 1.73 21.07 17.38
C GLY A 308 1.72 20.86 15.86
N GLY A 309 1.42 19.65 15.38
CA GLY A 309 1.25 19.35 13.96
C GLY A 309 2.55 19.00 13.23
N THR A 310 3.66 18.83 13.95
CA THR A 310 4.88 18.26 13.39
C THR A 310 4.63 16.81 13.01
N ALA A 311 5.19 16.38 11.89
CA ALA A 311 4.95 15.05 11.34
C ALA A 311 6.23 14.46 10.75
N HIS A 312 6.28 13.13 10.72
CA HIS A 312 7.28 12.36 10.00
C HIS A 312 6.62 11.12 9.40
N GLY A 313 7.30 10.51 8.43
CA GLY A 313 6.87 9.25 7.81
C GLY A 313 7.88 8.14 8.06
N VAL A 314 7.40 6.90 8.14
CA VAL A 314 8.26 5.72 8.18
C VAL A 314 7.71 4.69 7.22
N LEU A 315 8.54 4.28 6.26
CA LEU A 315 8.27 3.18 5.34
C LEU A 315 9.14 1.99 5.72
N PHE A 316 8.53 0.82 5.87
CA PHE A 316 9.23 -0.46 5.94
C PHE A 316 9.11 -1.20 4.60
N LEU A 317 10.10 -1.04 3.72
CA LEU A 317 10.05 -1.55 2.34
C LEU A 317 10.34 -3.07 2.29
N ASN A 318 9.31 -3.86 2.56
CA ASN A 318 9.38 -5.32 2.54
C ASN A 318 8.07 -5.87 1.96
N SER A 319 8.15 -6.76 0.97
CA SER A 319 6.97 -7.32 0.28
C SER A 319 6.50 -8.66 0.84
N ASN A 320 7.21 -9.25 1.80
CA ASN A 320 6.77 -10.50 2.42
C ASN A 320 5.55 -10.27 3.33
N GLY A 321 4.84 -11.35 3.63
CA GLY A 321 3.76 -11.33 4.61
C GLY A 321 4.24 -10.80 5.96
N MET A 322 3.51 -9.86 6.56
CA MET A 322 3.90 -9.32 7.86
C MET A 322 2.72 -8.90 8.72
N ASP A 323 2.95 -8.84 10.02
CA ASP A 323 2.09 -8.22 11.02
C ASP A 323 2.81 -7.03 11.66
N ILE A 324 2.12 -5.91 11.84
CA ILE A 324 2.57 -4.77 12.64
C ILE A 324 1.60 -4.57 13.79
N ASP A 325 2.01 -4.95 15.00
CA ASP A 325 1.20 -4.74 16.20
C ASP A 325 1.35 -3.29 16.68
N TYR A 326 0.23 -2.60 16.92
CA TYR A 326 0.20 -1.27 17.52
C TYR A 326 -0.44 -1.33 18.91
N THR A 327 0.36 -1.31 19.97
CA THR A 327 -0.15 -1.36 21.36
C THR A 327 -0.57 0.02 21.89
N GLY A 328 -0.29 1.09 21.15
CA GLY A 328 -0.50 2.47 21.58
C GLY A 328 0.77 3.17 22.04
N ASP A 329 1.67 2.44 22.69
CA ASP A 329 2.99 2.90 23.14
C ASP A 329 4.14 2.26 22.35
N ARG A 330 3.82 1.38 21.39
CA ARG A 330 4.79 0.65 20.57
C ARG A 330 4.22 0.21 19.24
N LEU A 331 5.08 0.18 18.22
CA LEU A 331 4.88 -0.59 16.99
C LEU A 331 5.85 -1.77 16.98
N LYS A 332 5.37 -2.97 16.66
CA LYS A 332 6.18 -4.19 16.55
C LYS A 332 5.98 -4.84 15.19
N TYR A 333 7.03 -4.82 14.37
CA TYR A 333 7.06 -5.43 13.04
C TYR A 333 7.44 -6.89 13.17
N LYS A 334 6.70 -7.78 12.50
CA LYS A 334 6.98 -9.21 12.40
C LYS A 334 6.76 -9.64 10.95
N THR A 335 7.84 -9.76 10.18
CA THR A 335 7.77 -10.20 8.78
C THR A 335 8.31 -11.61 8.61
N ILE A 336 7.70 -12.36 7.69
CA ILE A 336 8.05 -13.76 7.41
C ILE A 336 9.20 -13.91 6.42
N GLY A 337 9.86 -12.82 5.99
CA GLY A 337 10.96 -12.91 5.04
C GLY A 337 11.59 -11.57 4.70
N GLY A 338 12.43 -11.58 3.66
CA GLY A 338 13.09 -10.39 3.14
C GLY A 338 14.20 -9.88 4.08
N ILE A 339 14.32 -8.55 4.17
CA ILE A 339 15.32 -7.85 4.98
C ILE A 339 14.65 -6.76 5.84
N ILE A 340 15.43 -6.11 6.70
CA ILE A 340 15.02 -4.84 7.30
C ILE A 340 15.42 -3.73 6.34
N ASP A 341 14.46 -2.97 5.83
CA ASP A 341 14.68 -1.85 4.90
C ASP A 341 13.76 -0.67 5.26
N PHE A 342 14.27 0.26 6.07
CA PHE A 342 13.52 1.41 6.57
C PHE A 342 13.91 2.69 5.86
N TYR A 343 12.90 3.50 5.52
CA TYR A 343 13.07 4.89 5.12
C TYR A 343 12.34 5.79 6.13
N PHE A 344 13.08 6.73 6.71
CA PHE A 344 12.57 7.73 7.64
C PHE A 344 12.47 9.07 6.91
N ILE A 345 11.28 9.64 6.89
CA ILE A 345 10.92 10.83 6.11
C ILE A 345 10.71 12.00 7.07
N SER A 346 11.49 13.05 6.89
CA SER A 346 11.65 14.09 7.91
C SER A 346 10.42 14.99 8.09
N GLY A 347 9.56 15.22 7.10
CA GLY A 347 8.47 16.19 7.21
C GLY A 347 8.96 17.63 7.04
N PRO A 348 8.57 18.63 7.86
CA PRO A 348 8.02 18.50 9.21
C PRO A 348 6.49 18.55 9.30
N CYS A 349 5.72 18.64 8.21
CA CYS A 349 4.25 18.67 8.26
C CYS A 349 3.63 17.53 7.43
N PRO A 350 2.36 17.15 7.64
CA PRO A 350 1.74 16.04 6.90
C PRO A 350 1.90 16.13 5.39
N THR A 351 1.76 17.34 4.81
CA THR A 351 1.90 17.55 3.37
C THR A 351 3.32 17.32 2.89
N SER A 352 4.35 17.83 3.60
CA SER A 352 5.74 17.62 3.18
C SER A 352 6.18 16.17 3.35
N VAL A 353 5.67 15.46 4.36
CA VAL A 353 5.90 14.01 4.50
C VAL A 353 5.41 13.26 3.26
N ILE A 354 4.19 13.53 2.78
CA ILE A 354 3.67 12.86 1.57
C ILE A 354 4.42 13.30 0.30
N GLN A 355 4.87 14.56 0.23
CA GLN A 355 5.71 15.01 -0.87
C GLN A 355 7.07 14.31 -0.89
N GLN A 356 7.70 14.10 0.25
CA GLN A 356 8.98 13.38 0.36
C GLN A 356 8.79 11.88 0.10
N TYR A 357 7.74 11.28 0.67
CA TYR A 357 7.38 9.88 0.45
C TYR A 357 7.17 9.58 -1.04
N THR A 358 6.34 10.36 -1.73
CA THR A 358 6.08 10.16 -3.17
C THR A 358 7.26 10.57 -4.06
N LYS A 359 8.24 11.35 -3.56
CA LYS A 359 9.52 11.54 -4.25
C LYS A 359 10.33 10.24 -4.25
N LEU A 360 10.27 9.48 -3.15
CA LEU A 360 10.96 8.20 -2.98
C LEU A 360 10.28 7.07 -3.77
N ILE A 361 8.95 6.93 -3.65
CA ILE A 361 8.23 5.75 -4.17
C ILE A 361 7.67 5.93 -5.58
N GLY A 362 7.86 7.10 -6.18
CA GLY A 362 7.25 7.48 -7.46
C GLY A 362 6.09 8.46 -7.27
N ARG A 363 6.08 9.53 -8.07
CA ARG A 363 5.03 10.54 -8.04
C ARG A 363 3.74 9.96 -8.62
N PRO A 364 2.56 10.30 -8.07
CA PRO A 364 1.29 9.83 -8.61
C PRO A 364 1.14 10.15 -10.11
N ALA A 365 0.60 9.21 -10.87
CA ALA A 365 0.36 9.39 -12.29
C ALA A 365 -0.63 10.55 -12.52
N PRO A 366 -0.37 11.43 -13.50
CA PRO A 366 -1.38 12.40 -13.91
C PRO A 366 -2.54 11.67 -14.59
N MET A 367 -3.75 11.90 -14.11
CA MET A 367 -4.96 11.28 -14.68
C MET A 367 -5.45 12.06 -15.91
N PRO A 368 -6.07 11.39 -16.90
CA PRO A 368 -6.72 12.09 -17.99
C PRO A 368 -7.97 12.81 -17.46
N TYR A 369 -8.26 14.01 -17.96
CA TYR A 369 -9.31 14.86 -17.38
C TYR A 369 -10.69 14.18 -17.29
N TRP A 370 -11.04 13.36 -18.29
CA TRP A 370 -12.31 12.62 -18.32
C TRP A 370 -12.48 11.64 -17.16
N SER A 371 -11.39 11.17 -16.53
CA SER A 371 -11.50 10.23 -15.41
C SER A 371 -11.95 10.90 -14.12
N PHE A 372 -11.97 12.24 -14.06
CA PHE A 372 -12.63 12.96 -12.96
C PHE A 372 -14.13 13.09 -13.18
N GLY A 373 -14.65 12.69 -14.35
CA GLY A 373 -16.07 12.61 -14.60
C GLY A 373 -16.80 11.59 -13.72
N PHE A 374 -18.09 11.39 -13.97
CA PHE A 374 -18.85 10.33 -13.30
C PHE A 374 -18.81 9.02 -14.10
N HIS A 375 -18.63 7.90 -13.41
CA HIS A 375 -18.49 6.57 -13.98
C HIS A 375 -19.66 5.65 -13.58
N GLN A 376 -20.22 4.92 -14.54
CA GLN A 376 -21.25 3.90 -14.31
C GLN A 376 -20.72 2.51 -14.67
N CYS A 377 -20.90 1.55 -13.77
CA CYS A 377 -20.53 0.15 -13.96
C CYS A 377 -21.55 -0.78 -13.29
N ARG A 378 -21.58 -2.04 -13.68
CA ARG A 378 -22.29 -3.12 -12.98
C ARG A 378 -21.74 -4.47 -13.46
N TRP A 379 -21.51 -5.39 -12.53
CA TRP A 379 -21.44 -6.80 -12.87
C TRP A 379 -22.84 -7.29 -13.23
N GLY A 380 -23.05 -7.80 -14.44
CA GLY A 380 -24.32 -8.35 -14.92
C GLY A 380 -25.07 -7.50 -15.94
N TYR A 381 -24.42 -6.56 -16.63
CA TYR A 381 -25.06 -5.96 -17.81
C TYR A 381 -25.23 -7.02 -18.89
N LYS A 382 -26.45 -7.15 -19.40
CA LYS A 382 -26.83 -8.37 -20.16
C LYS A 382 -26.28 -8.40 -21.58
N ASP A 383 -26.29 -7.26 -22.26
CA ASP A 383 -25.92 -7.11 -23.66
C ASP A 383 -25.68 -5.63 -23.98
N VAL A 384 -25.26 -5.34 -25.22
CA VAL A 384 -25.05 -3.96 -25.71
C VAL A 384 -26.30 -3.09 -25.57
N LYS A 385 -27.51 -3.66 -25.72
CA LYS A 385 -28.76 -2.90 -25.66
C LYS A 385 -29.09 -2.48 -24.22
N ASP A 386 -28.76 -3.31 -23.24
CA ASP A 386 -28.89 -2.98 -21.82
C ASP A 386 -28.01 -1.76 -21.49
N MET A 387 -26.78 -1.74 -21.99
CA MET A 387 -25.88 -0.57 -21.83
C MET A 387 -26.38 0.69 -22.53
N GLU A 388 -26.88 0.57 -23.77
CA GLU A 388 -27.51 1.68 -24.49
C GLU A 388 -28.67 2.27 -23.67
N SER A 389 -29.44 1.40 -23.02
CA SER A 389 -30.57 1.80 -22.16
C SER A 389 -30.09 2.52 -20.89
N VAL A 390 -28.99 2.07 -20.29
CA VAL A 390 -28.36 2.72 -19.13
C VAL A 390 -27.89 4.13 -19.49
N VAL A 391 -27.12 4.27 -20.57
CA VAL A 391 -26.64 5.58 -21.05
C VAL A 391 -27.82 6.50 -21.39
N SER A 392 -28.87 5.96 -22.00
CA SER A 392 -30.08 6.71 -22.30
C SER A 392 -30.82 7.16 -21.03
N GLY A 393 -30.90 6.33 -19.99
CA GLY A 393 -31.52 6.69 -18.71
C GLY A 393 -30.82 7.87 -18.02
N TYR A 394 -29.48 7.88 -18.02
CA TYR A 394 -28.69 9.03 -17.55
C TYR A 394 -28.98 10.29 -18.37
N ARG A 395 -29.00 10.17 -19.70
CA ARG A 395 -29.26 11.29 -20.62
C ARG A 395 -30.66 11.86 -20.48
N GLU A 396 -31.69 11.00 -20.39
CA GLU A 396 -33.10 11.39 -20.25
C GLU A 396 -33.37 12.10 -18.93
N LYS A 397 -32.75 11.63 -17.84
CA LYS A 397 -32.80 12.36 -16.58
C LYS A 397 -31.85 13.57 -16.62
N GLY A 398 -30.88 13.70 -17.51
CA GLY A 398 -29.92 14.80 -17.50
C GLY A 398 -28.97 14.74 -16.29
N ILE A 399 -28.55 13.53 -15.92
CA ILE A 399 -27.50 13.27 -14.93
C ILE A 399 -26.17 13.15 -15.69
N PRO A 400 -25.10 13.87 -15.29
CA PRO A 400 -23.79 13.73 -15.93
C PRO A 400 -23.28 12.29 -15.91
N LEU A 401 -22.81 11.81 -17.07
CA LEU A 401 -22.18 10.49 -17.23
C LEU A 401 -21.06 10.60 -18.25
N ASP A 402 -19.82 10.47 -17.80
CA ASP A 402 -18.63 10.57 -18.65
C ASP A 402 -18.19 9.21 -19.16
N THR A 403 -18.27 8.17 -18.32
CA THR A 403 -17.71 6.86 -18.63
C THR A 403 -18.68 5.73 -18.31
N ILE A 404 -18.93 4.85 -19.27
CA ILE A 404 -19.64 3.57 -19.06
C ILE A 404 -18.63 2.43 -19.06
N TRP A 405 -18.89 1.43 -18.23
CA TRP A 405 -17.96 0.32 -18.00
C TRP A 405 -18.63 -1.02 -18.29
N ASN A 406 -17.86 -1.96 -18.83
CA ASN A 406 -18.23 -3.37 -18.81
C ASN A 406 -17.35 -4.14 -17.82
N ASP A 407 -18.03 -4.90 -16.98
CA ASP A 407 -17.46 -6.02 -16.21
C ASP A 407 -17.30 -7.27 -17.11
N ILE A 408 -16.98 -8.43 -16.55
CA ILE A 408 -16.65 -9.67 -17.26
C ILE A 408 -17.75 -10.19 -18.20
N ASP A 409 -18.97 -9.65 -18.12
CA ASP A 409 -20.11 -10.07 -18.95
C ASP A 409 -19.90 -9.86 -20.45
N TYR A 410 -18.98 -8.95 -20.83
CA TYR A 410 -18.69 -8.70 -22.24
C TYR A 410 -17.95 -9.87 -22.91
N MET A 411 -17.23 -10.67 -22.11
CA MET A 411 -16.30 -11.70 -22.57
C MET A 411 -17.03 -12.98 -22.98
N GLU A 412 -16.50 -13.71 -23.97
CA GLU A 412 -16.97 -15.06 -24.27
C GLU A 412 -16.50 -16.01 -23.16
N ASP A 413 -17.43 -16.61 -22.41
CA ASP A 413 -17.12 -17.54 -21.31
C ASP A 413 -16.07 -16.98 -20.32
N PHE A 414 -16.11 -15.67 -20.06
CA PHE A 414 -15.19 -14.95 -19.17
C PHE A 414 -13.70 -15.00 -19.59
N LYS A 415 -13.42 -15.25 -20.87
CA LYS A 415 -12.05 -15.24 -21.42
C LYS A 415 -11.62 -13.81 -21.78
N ASP A 416 -10.49 -13.36 -21.25
CA ASP A 416 -9.90 -12.07 -21.65
C ASP A 416 -9.76 -11.93 -23.17
N PHE A 417 -9.78 -10.69 -23.67
CA PHE A 417 -9.57 -10.37 -25.09
C PHE A 417 -10.54 -11.07 -26.06
N THR A 418 -11.71 -11.48 -25.56
CA THR A 418 -12.82 -12.01 -26.38
C THR A 418 -14.09 -11.17 -26.21
N LEU A 419 -15.08 -11.42 -27.04
CA LEU A 419 -16.43 -10.85 -26.94
C LEU A 419 -17.46 -11.96 -27.02
N ASP A 420 -18.46 -11.95 -26.14
CA ASP A 420 -19.61 -12.85 -26.27
C ASP A 420 -20.29 -12.58 -27.64
N PRO A 421 -20.34 -13.57 -28.54
CA PRO A 421 -20.82 -13.35 -29.91
C PRO A 421 -22.33 -13.11 -30.01
N ILE A 422 -23.09 -13.38 -28.95
CA ILE A 422 -24.54 -13.23 -28.88
C ILE A 422 -24.89 -11.90 -28.21
N ASN A 423 -24.37 -11.68 -27.01
CA ASN A 423 -24.73 -10.55 -26.15
C ASN A 423 -23.89 -9.30 -26.46
N TYR A 424 -22.62 -9.49 -26.84
CA TYR A 424 -21.66 -8.42 -27.12
C TYR A 424 -21.00 -8.54 -28.51
N PRO A 425 -21.78 -8.76 -29.59
CA PRO A 425 -21.19 -8.93 -30.92
C PRO A 425 -20.40 -7.69 -31.34
N ALA A 426 -19.18 -7.90 -31.80
CA ALA A 426 -18.18 -6.86 -32.09
C ALA A 426 -18.75 -5.67 -32.88
N ALA A 427 -19.54 -5.92 -33.93
CA ALA A 427 -20.10 -4.87 -34.76
C ALA A 427 -21.10 -3.97 -34.02
N LYS A 428 -21.94 -4.53 -33.12
CA LYS A 428 -22.88 -3.75 -32.33
C LYS A 428 -22.17 -2.97 -31.24
N LEU A 429 -21.25 -3.63 -30.53
CA LEU A 429 -20.45 -2.97 -29.50
C LEU A 429 -19.69 -1.80 -30.14
N ARG A 430 -19.03 -2.02 -31.28
CA ARG A 430 -18.32 -0.95 -32.00
C ARG A 430 -19.23 0.23 -32.35
N SER A 431 -20.42 -0.05 -32.89
CA SER A 431 -21.40 1.00 -33.21
C SER A 431 -21.83 1.79 -31.97
N PHE A 432 -21.99 1.13 -30.82
CA PHE A 432 -22.30 1.80 -29.55
C PHE A 432 -21.13 2.68 -29.08
N LEU A 433 -19.90 2.16 -29.14
CA LEU A 433 -18.69 2.91 -28.75
C LEU A 433 -18.45 4.12 -29.64
N ASP A 434 -18.66 4.00 -30.96
CA ASP A 434 -18.56 5.14 -31.89
C ASP A 434 -19.56 6.26 -31.52
N GLN A 435 -20.77 5.90 -31.06
CA GLN A 435 -21.76 6.87 -30.57
C GLN A 435 -21.36 7.52 -29.25
N LEU A 436 -20.82 6.75 -28.30
CA LEU A 436 -20.28 7.27 -27.04
C LEU A 436 -19.13 8.25 -27.29
N HIS A 437 -18.20 7.89 -28.15
CA HIS A 437 -17.06 8.75 -28.47
C HIS A 437 -17.51 10.01 -29.19
N ALA A 438 -18.50 9.92 -30.09
CA ALA A 438 -19.09 11.09 -30.75
C ALA A 438 -19.82 12.03 -29.77
N SER A 439 -20.36 11.52 -28.66
CA SER A 439 -20.94 12.34 -27.58
C SER A 439 -19.90 12.81 -26.54
N GLY A 440 -18.62 12.50 -26.73
CA GLY A 440 -17.54 12.88 -25.82
C GLY A 440 -17.38 11.96 -24.60
N GLN A 441 -18.18 10.90 -24.49
CA GLN A 441 -18.12 9.90 -23.42
C GLN A 441 -16.97 8.90 -23.67
N ARG A 442 -16.71 8.07 -22.67
CA ARG A 442 -15.60 7.11 -22.63
C ARG A 442 -16.09 5.72 -22.27
N TYR A 443 -15.26 4.74 -22.61
CA TYR A 443 -15.53 3.33 -22.33
C TYR A 443 -14.34 2.69 -21.61
N VAL A 444 -14.61 1.97 -20.53
CA VAL A 444 -13.59 1.19 -19.80
C VAL A 444 -14.09 -0.25 -19.68
N LEU A 445 -13.17 -1.21 -19.77
CA LEU A 445 -13.49 -2.62 -19.62
C LEU A 445 -12.55 -3.28 -18.61
N ILE A 446 -13.04 -4.34 -17.97
CA ILE A 446 -12.26 -5.18 -17.07
C ILE A 446 -11.34 -6.14 -17.84
N VAL A 447 -10.21 -6.49 -17.26
CA VAL A 447 -9.30 -7.55 -17.70
C VAL A 447 -8.82 -8.26 -16.44
N ASP A 448 -8.84 -9.59 -16.45
CA ASP A 448 -8.30 -10.39 -15.35
C ASP A 448 -6.91 -10.94 -15.72
N PRO A 449 -6.08 -11.29 -14.73
CA PRO A 449 -4.77 -11.90 -15.01
C PRO A 449 -4.89 -13.38 -15.39
N GLY A 450 -5.97 -14.07 -15.04
CA GLY A 450 -6.11 -15.51 -15.20
C GLY A 450 -6.41 -15.95 -16.64
N ILE A 451 -5.41 -16.45 -17.37
CA ILE A 451 -5.61 -16.93 -18.74
C ILE A 451 -6.18 -18.35 -18.74
N LYS A 452 -7.41 -18.50 -19.26
CA LYS A 452 -8.11 -19.80 -19.37
C LYS A 452 -7.27 -20.86 -20.05
N VAL A 453 -7.20 -22.05 -19.44
CA VAL A 453 -6.54 -23.23 -20.00
C VAL A 453 -7.46 -23.88 -21.04
N GLU A 454 -7.36 -23.42 -22.29
CA GLU A 454 -8.19 -23.91 -23.40
C GLU A 454 -7.39 -23.91 -24.70
N LYS A 455 -7.15 -25.08 -25.29
CA LYS A 455 -6.44 -25.17 -26.57
C LYS A 455 -7.29 -24.59 -27.70
N GLY A 456 -6.70 -23.77 -28.56
CA GLY A 456 -7.41 -23.06 -29.63
C GLY A 456 -7.96 -21.70 -29.19
N TYR A 457 -7.78 -21.31 -27.91
CA TYR A 457 -7.92 -19.94 -27.47
C TYR A 457 -6.58 -19.22 -27.69
N ASP A 458 -6.54 -18.29 -28.65
CA ASP A 458 -5.30 -17.69 -29.15
C ASP A 458 -4.42 -17.08 -28.05
N THR A 459 -5.01 -16.38 -27.08
CA THR A 459 -4.29 -15.80 -25.93
C THR A 459 -3.56 -16.88 -25.12
N PHE A 460 -4.22 -18.01 -24.87
CA PHE A 460 -3.62 -19.14 -24.14
C PHE A 460 -2.51 -19.80 -24.95
N ASP A 461 -2.77 -20.12 -26.22
CA ASP A 461 -1.78 -20.76 -27.09
C ASP A 461 -0.53 -19.87 -27.27
N ASN A 462 -0.71 -18.54 -27.37
CA ASN A 462 0.36 -17.55 -27.40
C ASN A 462 1.16 -17.52 -26.08
N ALA A 463 0.48 -17.51 -24.92
CA ALA A 463 1.14 -17.49 -23.62
C ALA A 463 1.95 -18.76 -23.35
N VAL A 464 1.42 -19.94 -23.72
CA VAL A 464 2.14 -21.22 -23.65
C VAL A 464 3.40 -21.17 -24.51
N LYS A 465 3.30 -20.63 -25.73
CA LYS A 465 4.43 -20.52 -26.66
C LYS A 465 5.56 -19.62 -26.12
N GLU A 466 5.22 -18.52 -25.45
CA GLU A 466 6.19 -17.58 -24.90
C GLU A 466 6.83 -18.05 -23.57
N ASP A 467 6.24 -19.08 -22.95
CA ASP A 467 6.65 -19.64 -21.65
C ASP A 467 6.65 -18.59 -20.53
N ILE A 468 5.52 -17.93 -20.34
CA ILE A 468 5.37 -16.77 -19.44
C ILE A 468 4.62 -17.06 -18.15
N PHE A 469 4.07 -18.25 -17.95
CA PHE A 469 3.27 -18.54 -16.76
C PHE A 469 4.13 -18.75 -15.50
N ILE A 470 3.58 -18.37 -14.34
CA ILE A 470 4.12 -18.77 -13.02
C ILE A 470 4.07 -20.30 -12.92
N LYS A 471 5.13 -20.90 -12.35
CA LYS A 471 5.29 -22.36 -12.34
C LYS A 471 5.33 -22.94 -10.94
N GLN A 472 4.83 -24.16 -10.80
CA GLN A 472 5.02 -25.01 -9.63
C GLN A 472 5.59 -26.36 -10.07
N GLY A 473 6.68 -26.80 -9.45
CA GLY A 473 7.36 -28.04 -9.86
C GLY A 473 7.82 -28.05 -11.33
N GLY A 474 8.08 -26.87 -11.90
CA GLY A 474 8.49 -26.70 -13.30
C GLY A 474 7.35 -26.70 -14.33
N GLN A 475 6.09 -26.83 -13.90
CA GLN A 475 4.90 -26.74 -14.77
C GLN A 475 4.10 -25.48 -14.46
N PRO A 476 3.39 -24.88 -15.44
CA PRO A 476 2.47 -23.77 -15.15
C PRO A 476 1.50 -24.10 -14.00
N TYR A 477 1.39 -23.20 -13.02
CA TYR A 477 0.52 -23.42 -11.86
C TYR A 477 -0.94 -23.37 -12.29
N LEU A 478 -1.69 -24.44 -12.03
CA LEU A 478 -3.10 -24.53 -12.37
C LEU A 478 -3.95 -23.97 -11.23
N ALA A 479 -4.76 -22.96 -11.55
CA ALA A 479 -5.66 -22.28 -10.63
C ALA A 479 -7.08 -22.20 -11.23
N GLN A 480 -8.02 -21.59 -10.50
CA GLN A 480 -9.37 -21.33 -11.01
C GLN A 480 -9.79 -19.89 -10.72
N VAL A 481 -10.33 -19.22 -11.75
CA VAL A 481 -11.02 -17.91 -11.65
C VAL A 481 -12.32 -18.01 -12.47
N TRP A 482 -12.88 -16.88 -12.93
CA TRP A 482 -14.16 -16.79 -13.65
C TRP A 482 -14.30 -17.72 -14.86
N PRO A 483 -13.32 -17.83 -15.79
CA PRO A 483 -13.44 -18.72 -16.94
C PRO A 483 -13.24 -20.21 -16.59
N GLY A 484 -13.07 -20.54 -15.31
CA GLY A 484 -12.71 -21.87 -14.84
C GLY A 484 -11.19 -22.03 -14.68
N PRO A 485 -10.59 -23.14 -15.15
CA PRO A 485 -9.15 -23.40 -15.00
C PRO A 485 -8.29 -22.34 -15.72
N VAL A 486 -7.31 -21.76 -15.02
CA VAL A 486 -6.40 -20.74 -15.56
C VAL A 486 -4.94 -21.01 -15.22
N HIS A 487 -4.04 -20.37 -15.98
CA HIS A 487 -2.66 -20.09 -15.58
C HIS A 487 -2.45 -18.59 -15.44
N PHE A 488 -1.56 -18.18 -14.53
CA PHE A 488 -1.26 -16.78 -14.29
C PHE A 488 0.02 -16.36 -15.03
N PRO A 489 -0.03 -15.33 -15.89
CA PRO A 489 1.16 -14.69 -16.44
C PRO A 489 2.07 -14.19 -15.31
N ASP A 490 3.36 -14.42 -15.48
CA ASP A 490 4.37 -13.89 -14.59
C ASP A 490 4.80 -12.50 -15.06
N PHE A 491 4.29 -11.46 -14.42
CA PHE A 491 4.64 -10.07 -14.77
C PHE A 491 6.06 -9.66 -14.35
N LEU A 492 6.81 -10.52 -13.64
CA LEU A 492 8.26 -10.36 -13.44
C LEU A 492 9.08 -10.88 -14.62
N ASN A 493 8.48 -11.70 -15.48
CA ASN A 493 9.11 -12.17 -16.71
C ASN A 493 9.08 -11.05 -17.76
N PRO A 494 10.23 -10.57 -18.28
CA PRO A 494 10.26 -9.48 -19.26
C PRO A 494 9.53 -9.82 -20.58
N LYS A 495 9.34 -11.10 -20.90
CA LYS A 495 8.55 -11.52 -22.07
C LYS A 495 7.06 -11.24 -21.90
N THR A 496 6.55 -11.26 -20.68
CA THR A 496 5.14 -11.02 -20.38
C THR A 496 4.71 -9.63 -20.83
N GLN A 497 5.59 -8.62 -20.72
CA GLN A 497 5.27 -7.28 -21.24
C GLN A 497 4.98 -7.30 -22.75
N GLN A 498 5.77 -8.02 -23.53
CA GLN A 498 5.60 -8.09 -24.99
C GLN A 498 4.31 -8.84 -25.35
N PHE A 499 4.07 -9.97 -24.68
CA PHE A 499 2.83 -10.73 -24.80
C PHE A 499 1.61 -9.85 -24.47
N TRP A 500 1.58 -9.24 -23.28
CA TRP A 500 0.48 -8.41 -22.81
C TRP A 500 0.23 -7.21 -23.72
N THR A 501 1.30 -6.57 -24.21
CA THR A 501 1.19 -5.48 -25.18
C THR A 501 0.51 -5.95 -26.45
N LYS A 502 0.89 -7.11 -26.98
CA LYS A 502 0.34 -7.65 -28.21
C LYS A 502 -1.15 -7.98 -28.07
N GLU A 503 -1.54 -8.73 -27.04
CA GLU A 503 -2.93 -9.14 -26.83
C GLU A 503 -3.85 -7.92 -26.64
N ILE A 504 -3.46 -6.96 -25.80
CA ILE A 504 -4.20 -5.71 -25.60
C ILE A 504 -4.27 -4.89 -26.90
N SER A 505 -3.18 -4.79 -27.67
CA SER A 505 -3.17 -4.03 -28.93
C SER A 505 -4.15 -4.62 -29.94
N GLN A 506 -4.17 -5.96 -30.08
CA GLN A 506 -5.06 -6.67 -30.99
C GLN A 506 -6.53 -6.52 -30.56
N PHE A 507 -6.79 -6.62 -29.25
CA PHE A 507 -8.14 -6.42 -28.74
C PHE A 507 -8.61 -4.97 -28.91
N PHE A 508 -7.72 -3.99 -28.71
CA PHE A 508 -8.02 -2.56 -28.90
C PHE A 508 -8.44 -2.22 -30.35
N GLU A 509 -7.90 -2.92 -31.36
CA GLU A 509 -8.35 -2.75 -32.75
C GLU A 509 -9.83 -3.14 -32.93
N THR A 510 -10.28 -4.14 -32.19
CA THR A 510 -11.68 -4.61 -32.20
C THR A 510 -12.56 -3.71 -31.32
N VAL A 511 -12.09 -3.39 -30.11
CA VAL A 511 -12.82 -2.66 -29.07
C VAL A 511 -12.01 -1.43 -28.66
N PRO A 512 -12.34 -0.22 -29.15
CA PRO A 512 -11.59 0.99 -28.85
C PRO A 512 -11.93 1.51 -27.45
N PHE A 513 -11.41 0.88 -26.40
CA PHE A 513 -11.58 1.33 -25.00
C PHE A 513 -10.67 2.52 -24.66
N ASP A 514 -11.06 3.33 -23.69
CA ASP A 514 -10.33 4.53 -23.26
C ASP A 514 -9.45 4.30 -22.02
N GLY A 515 -9.67 3.20 -21.32
CA GLY A 515 -8.90 2.77 -20.16
C GLY A 515 -9.18 1.32 -19.82
N LEU A 516 -8.39 0.76 -18.90
CA LEU A 516 -8.52 -0.62 -18.45
C LEU A 516 -8.77 -0.68 -16.94
N TRP A 517 -9.58 -1.64 -16.53
CA TRP A 517 -9.74 -2.06 -15.15
C TRP A 517 -9.07 -3.42 -15.02
N ILE A 518 -8.00 -3.51 -14.24
CA ILE A 518 -7.33 -4.79 -13.94
C ILE A 518 -7.76 -5.27 -12.57
N ASP A 519 -8.43 -6.42 -12.53
CA ASP A 519 -9.06 -6.98 -11.33
C ASP A 519 -8.48 -8.35 -10.98
N MET A 520 -8.88 -8.91 -9.83
CA MET A 520 -8.50 -10.26 -9.39
C MET A 520 -6.98 -10.47 -9.24
N ASN A 521 -6.22 -9.40 -9.07
CA ASN A 521 -4.76 -9.35 -9.23
C ASN A 521 -3.96 -9.29 -7.92
N GLU A 522 -4.52 -9.80 -6.82
CA GLU A 522 -3.79 -10.06 -5.58
C GLU A 522 -2.59 -11.03 -5.72
N VAL A 523 -2.64 -12.18 -6.39
CA VAL A 523 -3.63 -12.72 -7.35
C VAL A 523 -4.66 -13.69 -6.75
N SER A 524 -5.93 -13.49 -7.09
CA SER A 524 -7.04 -14.30 -6.55
C SER A 524 -7.09 -15.70 -7.17
N ASN A 525 -7.44 -16.69 -6.35
CA ASN A 525 -7.66 -18.07 -6.78
C ASN A 525 -8.86 -18.66 -6.03
N PHE A 526 -9.83 -19.21 -6.76
CA PHE A 526 -11.01 -19.84 -6.16
C PHE A 526 -10.68 -21.18 -5.48
N CYS A 527 -9.51 -21.75 -5.78
CA CYS A 527 -8.98 -22.94 -5.16
C CYS A 527 -7.83 -22.65 -4.19
N SER A 528 -7.62 -23.55 -3.22
CA SER A 528 -6.44 -23.52 -2.35
C SER A 528 -5.70 -24.85 -2.48
N GLY A 529 -4.41 -24.83 -2.81
CA GLY A 529 -3.58 -26.02 -2.83
C GLY A 529 -2.22 -25.83 -3.47
N ILE A 530 -1.31 -26.77 -3.18
CA ILE A 530 0.06 -26.74 -3.69
C ILE A 530 0.10 -27.19 -5.14
N THR A 531 -0.63 -28.26 -5.45
CA THR A 531 -0.79 -28.74 -6.82
C THR A 531 -2.26 -29.00 -7.07
N CYS A 532 -2.74 -28.61 -8.23
CA CYS A 532 -4.13 -28.83 -8.63
C CYS A 532 -4.17 -29.52 -9.99
N SER A 533 -5.22 -30.33 -10.20
CA SER A 533 -5.50 -30.98 -11.48
C SER A 533 -6.98 -30.86 -11.82
N LEU A 534 -7.31 -31.02 -13.10
CA LEU A 534 -8.71 -31.15 -13.52
C LEU A 534 -9.32 -32.43 -12.93
N PRO A 535 -10.63 -32.42 -12.65
CA PRO A 535 -11.40 -33.65 -12.41
C PRO A 535 -11.30 -34.64 -13.59
N GLU A 536 -11.48 -35.94 -13.31
CA GLU A 536 -11.40 -37.00 -14.33
C GLU A 536 -12.40 -36.83 -15.48
N ASP A 537 -13.58 -36.25 -15.20
CA ASP A 537 -14.61 -35.97 -16.19
C ASP A 537 -14.39 -34.65 -16.97
N GLY A 538 -13.35 -33.89 -16.61
CA GLY A 538 -13.02 -32.59 -17.19
C GLY A 538 -13.99 -31.46 -16.85
N THR A 539 -14.98 -31.67 -15.96
CA THR A 539 -16.02 -30.67 -15.68
C THR A 539 -15.50 -29.60 -14.73
N CYS A 540 -15.14 -28.42 -15.26
CA CYS A 540 -14.73 -27.26 -14.47
C CYS A 540 -14.95 -25.98 -15.29
N PRO A 541 -15.81 -25.02 -14.89
CA PRO A 541 -16.56 -24.89 -13.62
C PRO A 541 -17.54 -26.03 -13.29
N SER A 542 -17.84 -26.22 -12.00
CA SER A 542 -18.83 -27.23 -11.54
C SER A 542 -20.25 -26.83 -11.94
N LYS A 543 -20.95 -27.70 -12.70
CA LYS A 543 -22.36 -27.47 -13.08
C LYS A 543 -23.27 -27.36 -11.85
N GLY A 544 -24.09 -26.31 -11.81
CA GLY A 544 -25.07 -26.08 -10.74
C GLY A 544 -24.49 -25.61 -9.40
N LYS A 545 -23.21 -25.24 -9.37
CA LYS A 545 -22.53 -24.63 -8.22
C LYS A 545 -22.16 -23.16 -8.52
N SER A 546 -21.71 -22.43 -7.50
CA SER A 546 -21.16 -21.09 -7.72
C SER A 546 -19.92 -21.18 -8.61
N LEU A 547 -19.69 -20.18 -9.47
CA LEU A 547 -18.45 -20.06 -10.26
C LEU A 547 -17.21 -19.95 -9.36
N THR A 548 -17.40 -19.42 -8.16
CA THR A 548 -16.35 -19.25 -7.13
C THR A 548 -16.10 -20.52 -6.29
N ASP A 549 -16.90 -21.57 -6.48
CA ASP A 549 -16.64 -22.87 -5.85
C ASP A 549 -15.51 -23.59 -6.61
N CYS A 550 -14.46 -23.97 -5.89
CA CYS A 550 -13.35 -24.71 -6.48
C CYS A 550 -13.84 -26.04 -7.09
N CYS A 551 -13.62 -26.23 -8.40
CA CYS A 551 -13.85 -27.46 -9.14
C CYS A 551 -12.58 -28.27 -9.39
N LEU A 552 -11.39 -27.72 -9.12
CA LEU A 552 -10.13 -28.46 -9.26
C LEU A 552 -9.92 -29.45 -8.10
N ILE A 553 -9.19 -30.53 -8.39
CA ILE A 553 -8.68 -31.45 -7.36
C ILE A 553 -7.34 -30.91 -6.89
N CYS A 554 -7.34 -30.25 -5.73
CA CYS A 554 -6.16 -29.62 -5.16
C CYS A 554 -5.59 -30.43 -3.99
N ASN A 555 -4.29 -30.67 -4.04
CA ASN A 555 -3.54 -31.43 -3.05
C ASN A 555 -2.62 -30.52 -2.23
N SER A 556 -2.54 -30.85 -0.94
CA SER A 556 -1.68 -30.17 0.03
C SER A 556 -0.98 -31.20 0.90
N PRO A 557 0.07 -31.87 0.40
CA PRO A 557 0.79 -32.90 1.15
C PRO A 557 1.24 -32.39 2.53
N HIS A 558 1.09 -33.24 3.56
CA HIS A 558 1.38 -32.91 4.96
C HIS A 558 2.84 -32.49 5.23
N ASN A 559 3.79 -32.94 4.41
CA ASN A 559 5.20 -32.51 4.44
C ASN A 559 5.41 -31.39 3.41
N SER A 560 4.72 -30.27 3.59
CA SER A 560 4.86 -29.11 2.71
C SER A 560 6.20 -28.41 2.94
N THR A 561 6.68 -27.66 1.94
CA THR A 561 7.93 -26.90 2.07
C THR A 561 7.82 -25.83 3.16
N GLN A 562 8.95 -25.31 3.65
CA GLN A 562 8.96 -24.24 4.67
C GLN A 562 8.22 -22.96 4.23
N TRP A 563 7.99 -22.78 2.93
CA TRP A 563 7.27 -21.64 2.35
C TRP A 563 5.74 -21.77 2.50
N GLU A 564 5.22 -23.00 2.59
CA GLU A 564 3.78 -23.29 2.60
C GLU A 564 3.15 -23.12 3.99
N ASP A 565 3.92 -23.42 5.02
CA ASP A 565 3.52 -23.28 6.43
C ASP A 565 4.69 -22.65 7.21
N PRO A 566 4.91 -21.33 7.08
CA PRO A 566 5.97 -20.65 7.80
C PRO A 566 5.76 -20.78 9.32
N ALA A 567 6.87 -20.88 10.06
CA ALA A 567 6.82 -21.11 11.50
C ALA A 567 6.09 -19.99 12.27
N TYR A 568 6.22 -18.74 11.81
CA TYR A 568 5.37 -17.64 12.26
C TYR A 568 4.19 -17.48 11.30
N LYS A 569 2.98 -17.54 11.85
CA LYS A 569 1.75 -17.38 11.08
C LYS A 569 1.25 -15.94 11.23
N ILE A 570 1.34 -15.16 10.17
CA ILE A 570 0.71 -13.84 10.12
C ILE A 570 -0.79 -13.95 10.38
N ARG A 571 -1.44 -12.86 10.78
CA ARG A 571 -2.88 -12.87 11.07
C ARG A 571 -3.72 -12.76 9.79
N ASN A 572 -3.37 -13.52 8.74
CA ASN A 572 -4.08 -13.55 7.46
C ASN A 572 -5.57 -13.86 7.69
N ASN A 573 -6.44 -13.06 7.06
CA ASN A 573 -7.90 -13.10 7.23
C ASN A 573 -8.35 -13.00 8.70
N GLY A 574 -7.55 -12.37 9.57
CA GLY A 574 -7.86 -12.14 10.97
C GLY A 574 -7.71 -13.37 11.89
N ASN A 575 -7.43 -14.55 11.35
CA ASN A 575 -7.48 -15.82 12.08
C ASN A 575 -6.34 -16.80 11.75
N HIS A 576 -5.19 -16.28 11.32
CA HIS A 576 -3.99 -17.06 11.00
C HIS A 576 -4.23 -18.15 9.94
N ARG A 577 -5.07 -17.84 8.94
CA ARG A 577 -5.24 -18.69 7.75
C ARG A 577 -3.91 -18.90 7.03
N HIS A 578 -3.81 -19.98 6.26
CA HIS A 578 -2.60 -20.23 5.51
C HIS A 578 -2.40 -19.09 4.48
N ILE A 579 -1.17 -18.68 4.25
CA ILE A 579 -0.85 -17.61 3.28
C ILE A 579 -1.14 -18.01 1.83
N ARG A 580 -1.29 -19.30 1.55
CA ARG A 580 -1.73 -19.84 0.25
C ARG A 580 -3.25 -19.83 0.05
N ASP A 581 -4.03 -19.51 1.08
CA ASP A 581 -5.48 -19.61 1.00
C ASP A 581 -6.00 -18.63 -0.05
N LYS A 582 -6.71 -19.15 -1.05
CA LYS A 582 -7.32 -18.38 -2.14
C LYS A 582 -6.34 -17.54 -2.97
N THR A 583 -5.10 -18.02 -3.11
CA THR A 583 -4.06 -17.41 -3.97
C THR A 583 -3.16 -18.51 -4.57
N ILE A 584 -2.07 -18.14 -5.24
CA ILE A 584 -1.01 -19.03 -5.69
C ILE A 584 -0.26 -19.61 -4.49
N THR A 585 0.19 -20.85 -4.62
CA THR A 585 1.01 -21.51 -3.58
C THR A 585 2.35 -20.77 -3.39
N PRO A 586 2.78 -20.44 -2.16
CA PRO A 586 3.99 -19.65 -1.92
C PRO A 586 5.29 -20.28 -2.43
N SER A 587 5.33 -21.61 -2.61
CA SER A 587 6.47 -22.30 -3.22
C SER A 587 6.52 -22.23 -4.75
N ALA A 588 5.50 -21.67 -5.40
CA ALA A 588 5.54 -21.38 -6.83
C ALA A 588 6.67 -20.41 -7.16
N VAL A 589 7.14 -20.48 -8.39
CA VAL A 589 8.28 -19.72 -8.88
C VAL A 589 7.90 -18.87 -10.09
N HIS A 590 8.33 -17.62 -10.01
CA HIS A 590 8.42 -16.67 -11.10
C HIS A 590 9.75 -16.85 -11.85
N HIS A 591 9.94 -16.02 -12.86
CA HIS A 591 11.17 -15.83 -13.61
C HIS A 591 12.36 -15.64 -12.65
N ASN A 592 13.52 -16.18 -13.06
CA ASN A 592 14.74 -16.21 -12.24
C ASN A 592 14.58 -16.92 -10.88
N ALA A 593 13.63 -17.87 -10.77
CA ALA A 593 13.38 -18.65 -9.57
C ALA A 593 13.00 -17.81 -8.33
N VAL A 594 12.42 -16.64 -8.54
CA VAL A 594 11.83 -15.83 -7.47
C VAL A 594 10.60 -16.56 -6.93
N LEU A 595 10.53 -16.77 -5.61
CA LEU A 595 9.41 -17.44 -4.97
C LEU A 595 8.19 -16.51 -4.87
N GLU A 596 7.00 -17.05 -5.09
CA GLU A 596 5.73 -16.38 -4.81
C GLU A 596 5.67 -15.89 -3.35
N TYR A 597 6.22 -16.67 -2.40
CA TYR A 597 6.38 -16.27 -1.00
C TYR A 597 6.98 -14.86 -0.79
N ASN A 598 7.84 -14.42 -1.72
CA ASN A 598 8.50 -13.12 -1.71
C ASN A 598 7.79 -12.09 -2.60
N ALA A 599 7.31 -12.54 -3.77
CA ALA A 599 6.77 -11.68 -4.83
C ALA A 599 5.25 -11.48 -4.77
N HIS A 600 4.51 -12.23 -3.94
CA HIS A 600 3.05 -12.23 -3.86
C HIS A 600 2.44 -10.82 -3.83
N ASN A 601 2.83 -10.00 -2.85
CA ASN A 601 2.33 -8.62 -2.72
C ASN A 601 2.74 -7.69 -3.88
N LEU A 602 3.55 -8.15 -4.83
CA LEU A 602 4.00 -7.37 -6.00
C LEU A 602 3.25 -7.73 -7.28
N TYR A 603 2.39 -8.75 -7.29
CA TYR A 603 1.69 -9.20 -8.50
C TYR A 603 0.92 -8.06 -9.16
N GLY A 604 -0.01 -7.44 -8.43
CA GLY A 604 -0.80 -6.30 -8.92
C GLY A 604 0.05 -5.10 -9.35
N LEU A 605 1.13 -4.77 -8.62
CA LEU A 605 2.06 -3.69 -9.03
C LEU A 605 2.74 -4.02 -10.37
N SER A 606 3.25 -5.25 -10.52
CA SER A 606 3.96 -5.66 -11.73
C SER A 606 3.05 -5.71 -12.96
N GLU A 607 1.82 -6.21 -12.82
CA GLU A 607 0.79 -6.14 -13.86
C GLU A 607 0.44 -4.69 -14.21
N THR A 608 0.26 -3.84 -13.19
CA THR A 608 -0.08 -2.43 -13.37
C THR A 608 1.01 -1.70 -14.19
N ILE A 609 2.28 -1.94 -13.89
CA ILE A 609 3.41 -1.34 -14.63
C ILE A 609 3.39 -1.78 -16.10
N VAL A 610 3.18 -3.07 -16.35
CA VAL A 610 3.12 -3.64 -17.70
C VAL A 610 1.94 -3.05 -18.47
N THR A 611 0.74 -3.02 -17.87
CA THR A 611 -0.47 -2.44 -18.44
C THR A 611 -0.32 -0.95 -18.73
N HIS A 612 0.33 -0.20 -17.82
CA HIS A 612 0.62 1.22 -18.02
C HIS A 612 1.50 1.46 -19.24
N LYS A 613 2.61 0.73 -19.35
CA LYS A 613 3.51 0.81 -20.52
C LYS A 613 2.78 0.44 -21.81
N THR A 614 1.94 -0.61 -21.77
CA THR A 614 1.12 -1.02 -22.91
C THR A 614 0.20 0.11 -23.36
N LEU A 615 -0.64 0.65 -22.46
CA LEU A 615 -1.59 1.72 -22.79
C LEU A 615 -0.92 2.99 -23.29
N GLN A 616 0.22 3.38 -22.69
CA GLN A 616 1.03 4.48 -23.21
C GLN A 616 1.51 4.21 -24.64
N SER A 617 1.92 2.97 -24.92
CA SER A 617 2.44 2.59 -26.24
C SER A 617 1.35 2.56 -27.32
N ILE A 618 0.13 2.11 -27.00
CA ILE A 618 -0.96 1.97 -27.97
C ILE A 618 -1.75 3.26 -28.18
N THR A 619 -2.05 4.00 -27.11
CA THR A 619 -2.93 5.18 -27.19
C THR A 619 -2.16 6.48 -27.43
N LYS A 620 -0.87 6.53 -27.07
CA LYS A 620 -0.05 7.75 -27.03
C LYS A 620 -0.68 8.88 -26.19
N LYS A 621 -1.56 8.54 -25.25
CA LYS A 621 -2.24 9.46 -24.31
C LYS A 621 -1.88 9.10 -22.88
N ARG A 622 -2.31 9.92 -21.92
CA ARG A 622 -2.28 9.53 -20.50
C ARG A 622 -3.16 8.30 -20.32
N PRO A 623 -2.62 7.16 -19.84
CA PRO A 623 -3.44 5.99 -19.53
C PRO A 623 -4.42 6.28 -18.41
N PHE A 624 -5.55 5.60 -18.43
CA PHE A 624 -6.36 5.38 -17.25
C PHE A 624 -6.36 3.89 -16.95
N ILE A 625 -5.90 3.54 -15.74
CA ILE A 625 -5.90 2.18 -15.22
C ILE A 625 -6.54 2.24 -13.85
N LEU A 626 -7.50 1.35 -13.59
CA LEU A 626 -8.02 1.08 -12.25
C LEU A 626 -7.51 -0.30 -11.83
N THR A 627 -6.73 -0.39 -10.75
CA THR A 627 -6.16 -1.67 -10.26
C THR A 627 -6.67 -2.02 -8.87
N ARG A 628 -6.93 -3.30 -8.60
CA ARG A 628 -7.38 -3.74 -7.27
C ARG A 628 -6.20 -3.91 -6.32
N SER A 629 -5.33 -4.86 -6.61
CA SER A 629 -4.16 -5.15 -5.79
C SER A 629 -3.09 -4.08 -5.97
N THR A 630 -2.55 -3.62 -4.84
CA THR A 630 -1.55 -2.55 -4.84
C THR A 630 -0.39 -2.84 -3.88
N PHE A 631 0.77 -2.29 -4.22
CA PHE A 631 1.92 -2.18 -3.34
C PHE A 631 2.45 -0.74 -3.34
N VAL A 632 3.43 -0.45 -2.49
CA VAL A 632 4.18 0.80 -2.48
C VAL A 632 4.64 1.18 -3.90
N GLY A 633 4.26 2.37 -4.36
CA GLY A 633 4.58 2.90 -5.69
C GLY A 633 3.51 2.70 -6.77
N SER A 634 2.44 1.93 -6.51
CA SER A 634 1.39 1.68 -7.51
C SER A 634 0.71 2.95 -8.04
N GLY A 635 0.63 4.00 -7.21
CA GLY A 635 0.07 5.30 -7.59
C GLY A 635 0.79 6.01 -8.73
N ALA A 636 2.05 5.65 -9.00
CA ALA A 636 2.80 6.17 -10.15
C ALA A 636 2.27 5.65 -11.50
N TYR A 637 1.35 4.68 -11.48
CA TYR A 637 0.89 3.98 -12.68
C TYR A 637 -0.63 3.89 -12.81
N ALA A 638 -1.38 3.84 -11.71
CA ALA A 638 -2.83 3.60 -11.75
C ALA A 638 -3.62 4.30 -10.63
N ALA A 639 -4.93 4.40 -10.87
CA ALA A 639 -5.96 4.63 -9.87
C ALA A 639 -6.29 3.34 -9.13
N HIS A 640 -7.01 3.48 -8.00
CA HIS A 640 -7.50 2.37 -7.20
C HIS A 640 -8.94 2.64 -6.75
N TRP A 641 -9.67 1.61 -6.28
CA TRP A 641 -10.95 1.74 -5.60
C TRP A 641 -10.96 0.80 -4.39
N THR A 642 -11.78 1.09 -3.38
CA THR A 642 -11.78 0.32 -2.11
C THR A 642 -12.22 -1.15 -2.24
N GLY A 643 -12.36 -1.72 -3.43
CA GLY A 643 -12.88 -3.06 -3.65
C GLY A 643 -14.33 -3.25 -3.21
N ASP A 644 -14.66 -4.50 -2.90
CA ASP A 644 -16.01 -5.02 -2.65
C ASP A 644 -16.57 -4.58 -1.29
N ASN A 645 -17.00 -3.32 -1.25
CA ASN A 645 -17.77 -2.77 -0.15
C ASN A 645 -19.22 -3.29 -0.18
N ALA A 646 -19.99 -3.01 0.86
CA ALA A 646 -21.41 -3.38 0.91
C ALA A 646 -22.34 -2.15 0.93
N ALA A 647 -23.58 -2.34 0.51
CA ALA A 647 -24.66 -1.37 0.58
C ALA A 647 -25.13 -1.19 2.04
N THR A 648 -24.26 -0.66 2.89
CA THR A 648 -24.55 -0.33 4.29
C THR A 648 -24.08 1.08 4.65
N TRP A 649 -24.66 1.65 5.71
CA TRP A 649 -24.23 2.94 6.25
C TRP A 649 -22.81 2.90 6.84
N ASP A 650 -22.38 1.73 7.31
CA ASP A 650 -21.04 1.52 7.82
C ASP A 650 -20.01 1.61 6.69
N ASP A 651 -20.24 0.94 5.57
CA ASP A 651 -19.38 0.99 4.38
C ASP A 651 -19.33 2.39 3.74
N LEU A 652 -20.46 3.11 3.73
CA LEU A 652 -20.48 4.54 3.38
C LEU A 652 -19.50 5.33 4.26
N ARG A 653 -19.48 5.07 5.57
CA ARG A 653 -18.55 5.70 6.51
C ARG A 653 -17.11 5.20 6.34
N TYR A 654 -16.89 3.92 6.04
CA TYR A 654 -15.57 3.31 5.86
C TYR A 654 -14.87 3.83 4.60
N SER A 655 -15.62 4.26 3.57
CA SER A 655 -15.04 4.87 2.37
C SER A 655 -14.12 6.05 2.67
N ILE A 656 -14.46 6.89 3.65
CA ILE A 656 -13.74 8.12 3.99
C ILE A 656 -12.31 7.82 4.50
N PRO A 657 -12.11 7.03 5.58
CA PRO A 657 -10.76 6.71 6.03
C PRO A 657 -9.96 5.91 4.99
N SER A 658 -10.59 5.05 4.18
CA SER A 658 -9.89 4.34 3.10
C SER A 658 -9.35 5.32 2.05
N ILE A 659 -10.18 6.24 1.55
CA ILE A 659 -9.77 7.29 0.60
C ILE A 659 -8.62 8.14 1.17
N LEU A 660 -8.72 8.55 2.43
CA LEU A 660 -7.67 9.34 3.08
C LEU A 660 -6.35 8.55 3.21
N ASN A 661 -6.42 7.25 3.53
CA ASN A 661 -5.24 6.39 3.59
C ASN A 661 -4.55 6.26 2.23
N PHE A 662 -5.28 6.06 1.14
CA PHE A 662 -4.68 6.01 -0.20
C PHE A 662 -4.10 7.35 -0.65
N GLY A 663 -4.62 8.47 -0.15
CA GLY A 663 -3.93 9.76 -0.23
C GLY A 663 -2.53 9.73 0.40
N LEU A 664 -2.39 9.11 1.58
CA LEU A 664 -1.09 8.91 2.23
C LEU A 664 -0.19 7.93 1.48
N PHE A 665 -0.78 6.93 0.81
CA PHE A 665 -0.04 5.93 0.03
C PHE A 665 0.42 6.45 -1.35
N GLY A 666 0.17 7.72 -1.67
CA GLY A 666 0.52 8.29 -2.96
C GLY A 666 -0.37 7.82 -4.09
N MET A 667 -1.61 7.42 -3.79
CA MET A 667 -2.64 7.01 -4.76
C MET A 667 -3.86 7.92 -4.65
N PRO A 668 -3.77 9.18 -5.12
CA PRO A 668 -4.82 10.18 -4.92
C PRO A 668 -6.06 9.93 -5.77
N MET A 669 -5.98 9.14 -6.85
CA MET A 669 -7.12 8.77 -7.67
C MET A 669 -7.80 7.52 -7.07
N ILE A 670 -8.62 7.76 -6.05
CA ILE A 670 -9.26 6.73 -5.22
C ILE A 670 -10.76 7.03 -5.05
N GLY A 671 -11.56 5.98 -4.91
CA GLY A 671 -12.99 6.05 -4.63
C GLY A 671 -13.52 4.74 -4.06
N ALA A 672 -14.78 4.74 -3.62
CA ALA A 672 -15.51 3.53 -3.24
C ALA A 672 -16.70 3.35 -4.18
N ASP A 673 -17.16 2.11 -4.35
CA ASP A 673 -18.33 1.83 -5.18
C ASP A 673 -19.58 2.47 -4.57
N ILE A 674 -20.10 3.49 -5.26
CA ILE A 674 -21.20 4.33 -4.79
C ILE A 674 -22.48 3.48 -4.76
N CYS A 675 -23.25 3.66 -3.68
CA CYS A 675 -24.43 2.87 -3.30
C CYS A 675 -24.13 1.46 -2.75
N GLY A 676 -22.86 1.03 -2.80
CA GLY A 676 -22.36 -0.24 -2.28
C GLY A 676 -22.40 -1.36 -3.31
N PHE A 677 -21.32 -2.15 -3.40
CA PHE A 677 -21.19 -3.23 -4.37
C PHE A 677 -22.02 -4.46 -3.98
N LEU A 678 -21.81 -4.99 -2.77
CA LEU A 678 -22.56 -6.13 -2.22
C LEU A 678 -23.88 -5.69 -1.60
N LYS A 679 -24.89 -6.59 -1.60
CA LYS A 679 -26.24 -6.40 -1.02
C LYS A 679 -27.09 -5.37 -1.76
N ASP A 680 -28.41 -5.48 -1.59
CA ASP A 680 -29.34 -4.51 -2.14
C ASP A 680 -29.24 -3.17 -1.42
N THR A 681 -29.02 -2.10 -2.18
CA THR A 681 -29.08 -0.73 -1.65
C THR A 681 -30.52 -0.30 -1.37
N THR A 682 -30.66 0.85 -0.73
CA THR A 682 -31.96 1.52 -0.55
C THR A 682 -31.92 2.88 -1.20
N GLU A 683 -33.10 3.41 -1.56
CA GLU A 683 -33.21 4.78 -2.09
C GLU A 683 -32.51 5.79 -1.18
N GLU A 684 -32.72 5.73 0.13
CA GLU A 684 -32.10 6.66 1.09
C GLU A 684 -30.58 6.51 1.14
N LEU A 685 -30.07 5.29 1.25
CA LEU A 685 -28.63 5.04 1.30
C LEU A 685 -27.96 5.51 0.01
N CYS A 686 -28.48 5.11 -1.16
CA CYS A 686 -27.91 5.49 -2.45
C CYS A 686 -27.99 7.02 -2.67
N ASN A 687 -29.06 7.66 -2.19
CA ASN A 687 -29.21 9.12 -2.22
C ASN A 687 -28.15 9.82 -1.36
N ARG A 688 -27.83 9.30 -0.16
CA ARG A 688 -26.72 9.82 0.65
C ARG A 688 -25.36 9.49 0.08
N TRP A 689 -25.22 8.32 -0.52
CA TRP A 689 -23.94 7.90 -1.07
C TRP A 689 -23.56 8.76 -2.26
N ILE A 690 -24.47 9.09 -3.18
CA ILE A 690 -24.11 9.97 -4.30
C ILE A 690 -23.79 11.40 -3.83
N GLN A 691 -24.40 11.88 -2.74
CA GLN A 691 -24.04 13.17 -2.15
C GLN A 691 -22.59 13.20 -1.65
N LEU A 692 -22.08 12.08 -1.11
CA LEU A 692 -20.68 11.94 -0.69
C LEU A 692 -19.77 11.61 -1.88
N GLY A 693 -20.13 10.59 -2.65
CA GLY A 693 -19.32 9.98 -3.70
C GLY A 693 -19.09 10.86 -4.91
N ALA A 694 -19.93 11.87 -5.13
CA ALA A 694 -19.65 12.95 -6.09
C ALA A 694 -18.36 13.74 -5.75
N PHE A 695 -17.85 13.65 -4.52
CA PHE A 695 -16.61 14.32 -4.08
C PHE A 695 -15.43 13.37 -3.89
N TYR A 696 -15.57 12.09 -4.22
CA TYR A 696 -14.41 11.20 -4.32
C TYR A 696 -13.53 11.62 -5.50
N PRO A 697 -12.19 11.54 -5.42
CA PRO A 697 -11.32 11.75 -6.58
C PRO A 697 -11.74 10.89 -7.77
N PHE A 698 -11.96 9.59 -7.54
CA PHE A 698 -12.59 8.68 -8.50
C PHE A 698 -14.05 8.42 -8.11
N SER A 699 -15.00 8.77 -8.98
CA SER A 699 -16.44 8.70 -8.68
C SER A 699 -17.15 7.68 -9.57
N ARG A 700 -17.34 6.46 -9.05
CA ARG A 700 -17.99 5.35 -9.77
C ARG A 700 -19.16 4.76 -8.97
N GLN A 701 -20.29 4.56 -9.64
CA GLN A 701 -21.37 3.69 -9.15
C GLN A 701 -21.16 2.30 -9.76
N HIS A 702 -21.07 1.28 -8.91
CA HIS A 702 -20.88 -0.13 -9.30
C HIS A 702 -21.67 -1.06 -8.38
N SER A 703 -22.00 -2.26 -8.82
CA SER A 703 -22.87 -3.21 -8.12
C SER A 703 -22.64 -4.65 -8.56
N ASP A 704 -22.82 -5.59 -7.65
CA ASP A 704 -22.79 -7.04 -7.88
C ASP A 704 -24.01 -7.53 -8.70
N ASN A 705 -23.82 -8.60 -9.49
CA ASN A 705 -24.85 -9.15 -10.37
C ASN A 705 -26.08 -9.70 -9.62
N GLY A 706 -25.88 -10.24 -8.42
CA GLY A 706 -26.94 -10.79 -7.57
C GLY A 706 -27.83 -9.75 -6.88
N THR A 707 -27.50 -8.46 -6.99
CA THR A 707 -28.23 -7.36 -6.32
C THR A 707 -29.24 -6.68 -7.23
N ILE A 708 -30.14 -5.85 -6.68
CA ILE A 708 -30.98 -4.95 -7.47
C ILE A 708 -30.14 -3.98 -8.32
N ARG A 709 -30.72 -3.49 -9.41
CA ARG A 709 -30.15 -2.37 -10.15
C ARG A 709 -30.16 -1.10 -9.30
N GLN A 710 -29.15 -0.26 -9.46
CA GLN A 710 -28.96 0.95 -8.65
C GLN A 710 -28.38 2.14 -9.44
N GLU A 711 -28.59 2.20 -10.76
CA GLU A 711 -28.27 3.40 -11.53
C GLU A 711 -29.00 4.63 -10.96
N LEU A 712 -28.33 5.78 -10.96
CA LEU A 712 -28.80 6.97 -10.23
C LEU A 712 -30.11 7.56 -10.75
N TYR A 713 -30.53 7.18 -11.96
CA TYR A 713 -31.80 7.60 -12.57
C TYR A 713 -33.03 6.81 -12.10
N LEU A 714 -32.85 5.70 -11.36
CA LEU A 714 -33.94 4.79 -11.00
C LEU A 714 -34.89 5.37 -9.95
N TRP A 715 -34.37 6.15 -9.00
CA TRP A 715 -35.17 6.86 -7.99
C TRP A 715 -35.13 8.35 -8.24
N ASP A 716 -36.30 9.02 -8.16
CA ASP A 716 -36.37 10.46 -8.40
C ASP A 716 -35.59 11.26 -7.36
N SER A 717 -35.57 10.84 -6.08
CA SER A 717 -34.81 11.54 -5.05
C SER A 717 -33.29 11.42 -5.27
N VAL A 718 -32.81 10.24 -5.66
CA VAL A 718 -31.40 9.99 -6.04
C VAL A 718 -31.05 10.80 -7.27
N SER A 719 -31.90 10.80 -8.30
CA SER A 719 -31.70 11.58 -9.53
C SER A 719 -31.50 13.06 -9.25
N VAL A 720 -32.33 13.65 -8.37
CA VAL A 720 -32.23 15.07 -8.01
C VAL A 720 -30.92 15.37 -7.28
N SER A 721 -30.53 14.54 -6.32
CA SER A 721 -29.26 14.71 -5.60
C SER A 721 -28.06 14.51 -6.52
N ALA A 722 -28.08 13.48 -7.36
CA ALA A 722 -27.03 13.17 -8.32
C ALA A 722 -26.77 14.36 -9.24
N LYS A 723 -27.81 14.95 -9.86
CA LYS A 723 -27.64 16.14 -10.71
C LYS A 723 -26.97 17.27 -9.96
N ARG A 724 -27.43 17.59 -8.76
CA ARG A 724 -26.90 18.72 -7.98
C ARG A 724 -25.45 18.48 -7.59
N ALA A 725 -25.14 17.32 -7.03
CA ALA A 725 -23.80 16.99 -6.57
C ALA A 725 -22.80 16.86 -7.73
N LEU A 726 -23.18 16.19 -8.83
CA LEU A 726 -22.32 16.03 -10.00
C LEU A 726 -22.19 17.31 -10.83
N THR A 727 -23.19 18.19 -10.86
CA THR A 727 -23.05 19.52 -11.49
C THR A 727 -22.10 20.40 -10.69
N LEU A 728 -22.17 20.36 -9.35
CA LEU A 728 -21.20 21.07 -8.50
C LEU A 728 -19.79 20.53 -8.75
N ARG A 729 -19.63 19.20 -8.73
CA ARG A 729 -18.37 18.54 -9.12
C ARG A 729 -17.87 19.04 -10.47
N GLY A 730 -18.68 18.99 -11.52
CA GLY A 730 -18.27 19.44 -12.86
C GLY A 730 -17.87 20.92 -12.91
N GLY A 731 -18.58 21.77 -12.16
CA GLY A 731 -18.25 23.18 -12.01
C GLY A 731 -16.98 23.46 -11.19
N ASP A 732 -16.59 22.54 -10.29
CA ASP A 732 -15.35 22.61 -9.51
C ASP A 732 -14.16 21.94 -10.24
N VAL A 733 -14.40 20.98 -11.12
CA VAL A 733 -13.35 20.29 -11.91
C VAL A 733 -12.78 21.20 -13.03
N ASP A 734 -13.53 22.19 -13.51
CA ASP A 734 -13.12 23.13 -14.59
C ASP A 734 -12.18 24.29 -14.11
N PRO A 735 -12.35 24.87 -12.91
CA PRO A 735 -11.48 25.93 -12.39
C PRO A 735 -10.52 25.55 -11.24
N TYR A 736 -10.63 24.35 -10.64
CA TYR A 736 -9.80 23.94 -9.48
C TYR A 736 -8.62 23.03 -9.85
N HIS A 737 -8.66 22.40 -11.03
CA HIS A 737 -7.55 21.65 -11.65
C HIS A 737 -6.82 22.49 -12.69
#